data_AF-A0A0D2GTV3-F1
#
_entry.id   AF-A0A0D2GTV3-F1
#
_cell.length_a   1.000
_cell.length_b   1.000
_cell.length_c   1.000
_cell.angle_alpha   90.00
_cell.angle_beta   90.00
_cell.angle_gamma   90.00
#
_symmetry.space_group_name_H-M   'P 1'
#
loop_
_entity.id
_entity.type
_entity.pdbx_description
1 polymer ?
#
loop_
_entity_poly.entity_id
_entity_poly.type
_entity_poly.pdbx_seq_one_letter_code
_entity_poly.pdbx_strand_id
1 'polypeptide(L)'
;MGKNRMILSLWSEAARCMEERYMNWEIAKKPEFAGLRILCLDGGGIRGIVELEILAAIENCINNNHPTHGIQIQQLFDLIVGTSTGGIVALGLVAAQWSVSECTHKFLSLCKEAFSEREFADTIFESLATLNHGSKYRTTPLHRVLKESFGDDLLFGGRSDAARYTTKVAVVSTSGTGNRALIMANYNRQQTSDPGYTLETARAPSEAFHVWEAAAATSAAPSYFKPFVRRGRTYLDGAINHNNPVIVAKRERRLLWPDVESRHPDVFLSLGTGQHEAEMKRKLEKLSGHSREDQLRRKQQQNEGSRDSRKRYRAIKGIKNYLSVLFDKIDNILDTEWSWHEFYRDTVGEHWATDFASHYFRINPDLKQKPPALDAKFEVDNLQAKVHKMLRQPPLSREITEIANALVASTFYFRKDESRVYGEKHNQTFVCSGQIRCKLAHQDQSIKTLAEFLQNHIIGNFVPSFVVKKRLASSEEFTLLDLDKDFLDDMYTRKVFDGGWTGEIELRDREEPTYILLRLRQLSSRSNRVSTCDYPISGFPRKFNVENERNGETPLDYILLLDAGRTDKRAASRMQKRVQELARRREAGGEAAASSSFSPTIQPTASRSSSNNNRVSTAESLADSDTEYEDGLLSEQVLKEYEVWSTPD
;
A
#
# COMPACT_ATOMS: atom_id res chain seq x y z
N MET A 1 -31.10 -51.87 -15.13
CA MET A 1 -31.49 -50.93 -14.06
C MET A 1 -30.31 -50.49 -13.18
N GLY A 2 -29.48 -51.38 -12.62
CA GLY A 2 -28.41 -51.00 -11.67
C GLY A 2 -27.48 -49.85 -12.11
N LYS A 3 -26.86 -49.92 -13.30
CA LYS A 3 -25.91 -48.90 -13.77
C LYS A 3 -26.50 -47.47 -13.78
N ASN A 4 -27.76 -47.27 -14.18
CA ASN A 4 -28.37 -45.95 -14.20
C ASN A 4 -28.58 -45.38 -12.79
N ARG A 5 -28.85 -46.22 -11.77
CA ARG A 5 -28.90 -45.76 -10.38
C ARG A 5 -27.54 -45.33 -9.86
N MET A 6 -26.46 -46.03 -10.24
CA MET A 6 -25.09 -45.69 -9.84
C MET A 6 -24.59 -44.41 -10.54
N ILE A 7 -24.96 -44.20 -11.80
CA ILE A 7 -24.70 -42.94 -12.51
C ILE A 7 -25.50 -41.81 -11.85
N LEU A 8 -26.80 -42.00 -11.59
CA LEU A 8 -27.62 -40.99 -10.92
C LEU A 8 -27.11 -40.65 -9.52
N SER A 9 -26.67 -41.63 -8.71
CA SER A 9 -26.07 -41.33 -7.40
C SER A 9 -24.77 -40.56 -7.53
N LEU A 10 -23.87 -40.94 -8.45
CA LEU A 10 -22.63 -40.20 -8.70
C LEU A 10 -22.89 -38.77 -9.21
N TRP A 11 -23.93 -38.56 -10.03
CA TRP A 11 -24.34 -37.22 -10.46
C TRP A 11 -25.02 -36.42 -9.34
N SER A 12 -25.85 -37.04 -8.49
CA SER A 12 -26.40 -36.38 -7.30
C SER A 12 -25.32 -36.00 -6.29
N GLU A 13 -24.33 -36.87 -6.09
CA GLU A 13 -23.24 -36.69 -5.14
C GLU A 13 -22.20 -35.69 -5.66
N ALA A 14 -21.90 -35.70 -6.96
CA ALA A 14 -21.13 -34.64 -7.62
C ALA A 14 -21.87 -33.30 -7.65
N ALA A 15 -23.18 -33.28 -7.91
CA ALA A 15 -24.00 -32.06 -7.85
C ALA A 15 -24.02 -31.49 -6.44
N ARG A 16 -24.30 -32.31 -5.41
CA ARG A 16 -24.23 -31.86 -4.01
C ARG A 16 -22.84 -31.37 -3.62
N CYS A 17 -21.79 -32.01 -4.13
CA CYS A 17 -20.40 -31.58 -3.94
C CYS A 17 -20.00 -30.36 -4.80
N MET A 18 -20.85 -29.90 -5.73
CA MET A 18 -20.73 -28.61 -6.42
C MET A 18 -21.58 -27.53 -5.74
N GLU A 19 -22.79 -27.87 -5.27
CA GLU A 19 -23.64 -27.00 -4.44
C GLU A 19 -22.93 -26.63 -3.13
N GLU A 20 -22.33 -27.60 -2.43
CA GLU A 20 -21.43 -27.40 -1.27
C GLU A 20 -20.13 -26.64 -1.62
N ARG A 21 -19.86 -26.40 -2.91
CA ARG A 21 -18.70 -25.63 -3.41
C ARG A 21 -19.05 -24.25 -3.98
N TYR A 22 -20.31 -23.82 -3.93
CA TYR A 22 -20.64 -22.40 -4.00
C TYR A 22 -20.23 -21.71 -2.69
N MET A 23 -18.93 -21.47 -2.56
CA MET A 23 -18.40 -20.48 -1.63
C MET A 23 -19.02 -19.13 -1.98
N ASN A 24 -19.85 -18.59 -1.09
CA ASN A 24 -20.46 -17.28 -1.25
C ASN A 24 -19.40 -16.18 -1.01
N TRP A 25 -18.56 -15.94 -2.02
CA TRP A 25 -17.51 -14.93 -1.97
C TRP A 25 -18.10 -13.52 -1.86
N GLU A 26 -18.17 -12.97 -0.64
CA GLU A 26 -18.55 -11.57 -0.42
C GLU A 26 -17.43 -10.62 -0.87
N ILE A 27 -17.49 -10.18 -2.14
CA ILE A 27 -16.54 -9.22 -2.71
C ILE A 27 -16.86 -7.81 -2.22
N ALA A 28 -16.39 -7.48 -1.03
CA ALA A 28 -16.48 -6.13 -0.49
C ALA A 28 -15.69 -5.12 -1.34
N LYS A 29 -16.34 -4.03 -1.74
CA LYS A 29 -15.77 -2.94 -2.54
C LYS A 29 -15.68 -1.64 -1.72
N LYS A 30 -14.69 -0.80 -2.03
CA LYS A 30 -14.66 0.60 -1.57
C LYS A 30 -15.98 1.28 -2.00
N PRO A 31 -16.68 2.01 -1.12
CA PRO A 31 -17.81 2.84 -1.54
C PRO A 31 -17.37 3.79 -2.66
N GLU A 32 -18.17 3.93 -3.70
CA GLU A 32 -17.81 4.73 -4.88
C GLU A 32 -17.39 6.15 -4.50
N PHE A 33 -18.23 6.83 -3.71
CA PHE A 33 -18.00 8.21 -3.32
C PHE A 33 -16.94 8.40 -2.22
N ALA A 34 -16.41 7.33 -1.64
CA ALA A 34 -15.31 7.41 -0.68
C ALA A 34 -13.94 7.61 -1.36
N GLY A 35 -13.13 8.48 -0.77
CA GLY A 35 -11.69 8.48 -0.95
C GLY A 35 -10.99 7.36 -0.18
N LEU A 36 -9.67 7.35 -0.24
CA LEU A 36 -8.80 6.29 0.26
C LEU A 36 -7.91 6.77 1.41
N ARG A 37 -7.67 5.88 2.37
CA ARG A 37 -6.81 6.10 3.54
C ARG A 37 -5.63 5.13 3.46
N ILE A 38 -4.41 5.65 3.51
CA ILE A 38 -3.17 4.90 3.25
C ILE A 38 -2.24 4.96 4.45
N LEU A 39 -1.66 3.84 4.84
CA LEU A 39 -0.59 3.75 5.84
C LEU A 39 0.72 3.24 5.21
N CYS A 40 1.84 3.87 5.54
CA CYS A 40 3.19 3.47 5.17
C CYS A 40 4.04 3.25 6.43
N LEU A 41 4.69 2.09 6.54
CA LEU A 41 5.57 1.71 7.65
C LEU A 41 7.02 1.52 7.16
N ASP A 42 7.97 2.16 7.82
CA ASP A 42 9.38 2.22 7.44
C ASP A 42 10.16 0.96 7.86
N GLY A 43 11.26 0.68 7.15
CA GLY A 43 12.26 -0.28 7.63
C GLY A 43 13.14 0.29 8.75
N GLY A 44 13.34 -0.48 9.83
CA GLY A 44 14.14 -0.01 10.97
C GLY A 44 14.59 -1.04 12.01
N GLY A 45 14.54 -2.34 11.70
CA GLY A 45 14.99 -3.39 12.62
C GLY A 45 14.22 -3.36 13.95
N ILE A 46 14.92 -3.46 15.08
CA ILE A 46 14.34 -3.37 16.44
C ILE A 46 13.55 -2.08 16.71
N ARG A 47 13.76 -1.02 15.91
CA ARG A 47 13.10 0.28 16.09
C ARG A 47 11.65 0.34 15.60
N GLY A 48 11.10 -0.74 15.02
CA GLY A 48 9.67 -0.82 14.70
C GLY A 48 8.74 -0.65 15.91
N ILE A 49 9.27 -0.82 17.13
CA ILE A 49 8.56 -0.49 18.37
C ILE A 49 8.11 0.99 18.42
N VAL A 50 8.83 1.90 17.73
CA VAL A 50 8.44 3.31 17.61
C VAL A 50 7.12 3.45 16.84
N GLU A 51 6.95 2.69 15.74
CA GLU A 51 5.74 2.70 14.93
C GLU A 51 4.56 2.10 15.70
N LEU A 52 4.78 1.00 16.41
CA LEU A 52 3.78 0.33 17.23
C LEU A 52 3.28 1.23 18.38
N GLU A 53 4.17 1.98 19.03
CA GLU A 53 3.78 2.97 20.04
C GLU A 53 2.98 4.14 19.42
N ILE A 54 3.33 4.62 18.22
CA ILE A 54 2.55 5.65 17.51
C ILE A 54 1.15 5.13 17.16
N LEU A 55 1.06 3.91 16.61
CA LEU A 55 -0.21 3.27 16.27
C LEU A 55 -1.06 3.03 17.52
N ALA A 56 -0.45 2.60 18.62
CA ALA A 56 -1.14 2.45 19.90
C ALA A 56 -1.64 3.79 20.44
N ALA A 57 -0.90 4.89 20.27
CA ALA A 57 -1.34 6.23 20.69
C ALA A 57 -2.53 6.74 19.85
N ILE A 58 -2.55 6.48 18.53
CA ILE A 58 -3.69 6.77 17.66
C ILE A 58 -4.90 5.92 18.06
N GLU A 59 -4.72 4.60 18.22
CA GLU A 59 -5.78 3.67 18.60
C GLU A 59 -6.39 4.01 19.98
N ASN A 60 -5.56 4.33 20.97
CA ASN A 60 -6.03 4.80 22.28
C ASN A 60 -6.74 6.17 22.21
N CYS A 61 -6.32 7.08 21.32
CA CYS A 61 -6.98 8.38 21.16
C CYS A 61 -8.39 8.25 20.54
N ILE A 62 -8.59 7.28 19.64
CA ILE A 62 -9.90 7.00 19.03
C ILE A 62 -10.77 6.18 19.98
N ASN A 63 -10.20 5.16 20.62
CA ASN A 63 -10.93 4.23 21.48
C ASN A 63 -11.04 4.69 22.95
N ASN A 64 -10.75 5.96 23.23
CA ASN A 64 -10.82 6.54 24.58
C ASN A 64 -9.98 5.80 25.66
N ASN A 65 -8.89 5.15 25.26
CA ASN A 65 -8.08 4.21 26.06
C ASN A 65 -8.82 2.94 26.53
N HIS A 66 -9.93 2.54 25.89
CA HIS A 66 -10.67 1.34 26.25
C HIS A 66 -9.85 0.07 25.90
N PRO A 67 -9.50 -0.79 26.90
CA PRO A 67 -8.35 -1.69 26.78
C PRO A 67 -8.62 -3.04 26.07
N THR A 68 -9.85 -3.29 25.59
CA THR A 68 -10.25 -4.62 25.10
C THR A 68 -11.07 -4.65 23.81
N HIS A 69 -11.78 -3.57 23.49
CA HIS A 69 -12.71 -3.52 22.35
C HIS A 69 -12.74 -2.09 21.79
N GLY A 70 -12.71 -1.93 20.47
CA GLY A 70 -12.72 -0.61 19.82
C GLY A 70 -12.35 -0.71 18.35
N ILE A 71 -12.24 0.45 17.68
CA ILE A 71 -11.83 0.54 16.28
C ILE A 71 -10.35 0.14 16.18
N GLN A 72 -10.04 -0.91 15.42
CA GLN A 72 -8.67 -1.36 15.19
C GLN A 72 -8.00 -0.51 14.10
N ILE A 73 -6.71 -0.22 14.22
CA ILE A 73 -5.93 0.56 13.23
C ILE A 73 -6.20 0.10 11.79
N GLN A 74 -6.21 -1.20 11.52
CA GLN A 74 -6.40 -1.74 10.17
C GLN A 74 -7.80 -1.47 9.57
N GLN A 75 -8.82 -1.18 10.37
CA GLN A 75 -10.15 -0.73 9.88
C GLN A 75 -10.13 0.73 9.36
N LEU A 76 -9.17 1.53 9.80
CA LEU A 76 -9.02 2.94 9.45
C LEU A 76 -8.27 3.15 8.12
N PHE A 77 -7.66 2.11 7.56
CA PHE A 77 -6.89 2.18 6.32
C PHE A 77 -7.45 1.23 5.25
N ASP A 78 -7.39 1.66 4.00
CA ASP A 78 -7.82 0.89 2.83
C ASP A 78 -6.63 0.13 2.21
N LEU A 79 -5.41 0.68 2.35
CA LEU A 79 -4.13 0.06 1.98
C LEU A 79 -3.06 0.36 3.04
N ILE A 80 -2.35 -0.67 3.50
CA ILE A 80 -1.15 -0.58 4.35
C ILE A 80 0.05 -1.13 3.56
N VAL A 81 1.17 -0.40 3.54
CA VAL A 81 2.42 -0.85 2.89
C VAL A 81 3.60 -0.75 3.84
N GLY A 82 4.41 -1.80 3.93
CA GLY A 82 5.53 -1.85 4.88
C GLY A 82 6.83 -2.42 4.29
N THR A 83 7.96 -1.89 4.75
CA THR A 83 9.31 -2.39 4.41
C THR A 83 9.99 -2.98 5.64
N SER A 84 10.72 -4.09 5.50
CA SER A 84 11.46 -4.74 6.61
C SER A 84 10.54 -4.98 7.82
N THR A 85 10.93 -4.52 9.01
CA THR A 85 10.10 -4.51 10.23
C THR A 85 8.70 -3.92 10.01
N GLY A 86 8.57 -2.75 9.37
CA GLY A 86 7.26 -2.17 9.06
C GLY A 86 6.42 -3.09 8.17
N GLY A 87 7.06 -3.91 7.34
CA GLY A 87 6.41 -5.00 6.60
C GLY A 87 5.89 -6.12 7.50
N ILE A 88 6.67 -6.53 8.51
CA ILE A 88 6.23 -7.52 9.51
C ILE A 88 5.02 -6.99 10.31
N VAL A 89 5.05 -5.71 10.72
CA VAL A 89 3.92 -5.06 11.41
C VAL A 89 2.68 -4.97 10.50
N ALA A 90 2.84 -4.57 9.23
CA ALA A 90 1.74 -4.52 8.27
C ALA A 90 1.09 -5.91 8.04
N LEU A 91 1.89 -6.98 7.96
CA LEU A 91 1.39 -8.35 7.87
C LEU A 91 0.71 -8.80 9.16
N GLY A 92 1.22 -8.41 10.32
CA GLY A 92 0.58 -8.67 11.61
C GLY A 92 -0.83 -8.10 11.70
N LEU A 93 -0.97 -6.80 11.40
CA LEU A 93 -2.25 -6.08 11.47
C LEU A 93 -3.27 -6.56 10.42
N VAL A 94 -2.83 -6.90 9.20
CA VAL A 94 -3.76 -7.16 8.07
C VAL A 94 -3.87 -8.63 7.69
N ALA A 95 -2.77 -9.37 7.60
CA ALA A 95 -2.81 -10.78 7.20
C ALA A 95 -3.12 -11.70 8.39
N ALA A 96 -2.53 -11.43 9.57
CA ALA A 96 -2.79 -12.17 10.80
C ALA A 96 -3.88 -11.56 11.69
N GLN A 97 -4.42 -10.39 11.32
CA GLN A 97 -5.53 -9.71 12.00
C GLN A 97 -5.27 -9.38 13.49
N TRP A 98 -4.00 -9.25 13.89
CA TRP A 98 -3.61 -8.89 15.26
C TRP A 98 -4.05 -7.47 15.64
N SER A 99 -4.34 -7.26 16.92
CA SER A 99 -4.43 -5.91 17.50
C SER A 99 -3.03 -5.26 17.56
N VAL A 100 -2.95 -3.94 17.72
CA VAL A 100 -1.64 -3.25 17.90
C VAL A 100 -0.91 -3.78 19.14
N SER A 101 -1.64 -4.08 20.22
CA SER A 101 -1.09 -4.68 21.44
C SER A 101 -0.53 -6.09 21.19
N GLU A 102 -1.26 -6.97 20.49
CA GLU A 102 -0.75 -8.29 20.14
C GLU A 102 0.46 -8.21 19.20
N CYS A 103 0.39 -7.35 18.17
CA CYS A 103 1.51 -7.12 17.26
C CYS A 103 2.75 -6.61 18.01
N THR A 104 2.57 -5.81 19.06
CA THR A 104 3.65 -5.37 19.96
C THR A 104 4.26 -6.54 20.73
N HIS A 105 3.45 -7.39 21.38
CA HIS A 105 3.95 -8.56 22.09
C HIS A 105 4.69 -9.55 21.16
N LYS A 106 4.13 -9.83 19.98
CA LYS A 106 4.77 -10.67 18.94
C LYS A 106 6.09 -10.06 18.47
N PHE A 107 6.13 -8.76 18.20
CA PHE A 107 7.34 -8.05 17.78
C PHE A 107 8.44 -8.05 18.87
N LEU A 108 8.08 -7.90 20.14
CA LEU A 108 9.03 -7.97 21.25
C LEU A 108 9.63 -9.38 21.42
N SER A 109 8.87 -10.46 21.20
CA SER A 109 9.43 -11.82 21.15
C SER A 109 10.37 -11.99 19.96
N LEU A 110 9.94 -11.54 18.76
CA LEU A 110 10.74 -11.58 17.55
C LEU A 110 12.09 -10.86 17.72
N CYS A 111 12.11 -9.69 18.34
CA CYS A 111 13.35 -8.96 18.64
C CYS A 111 14.27 -9.71 19.61
N LYS A 112 13.72 -10.39 20.61
CA LYS A 112 14.50 -11.16 21.59
C LYS A 112 15.11 -12.41 20.96
N GLU A 113 14.38 -13.08 20.07
CA GLU A 113 14.78 -14.36 19.49
C GLU A 113 15.56 -14.25 18.17
N ALA A 114 15.18 -13.36 17.24
CA ALA A 114 15.81 -13.24 15.93
C ALA A 114 17.24 -12.65 16.00
N PHE A 115 17.47 -11.75 16.95
CA PHE A 115 18.80 -11.20 17.26
C PHE A 115 19.56 -12.04 18.29
N SER A 116 19.29 -13.36 18.35
CA SER A 116 20.13 -14.31 19.09
C SER A 116 21.46 -14.51 18.36
N GLU A 117 22.55 -14.12 19.02
CA GLU A 117 23.90 -14.26 18.50
C GLU A 117 24.32 -15.74 18.46
N ARG A 118 25.42 -16.03 17.75
CA ARG A 118 25.94 -17.39 17.65
C ARG A 118 26.81 -17.68 18.87
N GLU A 119 26.73 -18.88 19.42
CA GLU A 119 27.44 -19.37 20.63
C GLU A 119 28.99 -19.40 20.52
N PHE A 120 29.56 -18.75 19.50
CA PHE A 120 30.99 -18.59 19.25
C PHE A 120 31.36 -17.12 18.92
N ALA A 121 30.55 -16.15 19.34
CA ALA A 121 30.78 -14.72 19.11
C ALA A 121 31.77 -14.08 20.12
N ASP A 122 31.86 -14.63 21.34
CA ASP A 122 32.51 -14.03 22.53
C ASP A 122 34.04 -13.88 22.48
N THR A 123 34.70 -13.96 21.32
CA THR A 123 36.16 -13.80 21.23
C THR A 123 36.60 -13.26 19.88
N ILE A 124 36.81 -11.93 19.79
CA ILE A 124 37.70 -11.19 18.86
C ILE A 124 37.43 -11.34 17.33
N PHE A 125 36.64 -12.33 16.92
CA PHE A 125 36.53 -12.85 15.56
C PHE A 125 35.15 -12.59 14.92
N GLU A 126 34.30 -11.70 15.44
CA GLU A 126 32.99 -11.38 14.85
C GLU A 126 33.10 -10.98 13.35
N SER A 127 34.13 -10.19 13.05
CA SER A 127 34.53 -9.79 11.68
C SER A 127 34.97 -10.95 10.77
N LEU A 128 35.37 -12.09 11.36
CA LEU A 128 35.82 -13.31 10.71
C LEU A 128 34.72 -14.40 10.64
N ALA A 129 33.86 -14.50 11.65
CA ALA A 129 32.68 -15.35 11.66
C ALA A 129 31.67 -14.92 10.58
N THR A 130 31.41 -13.61 10.47
CA THR A 130 30.61 -13.02 9.38
C THR A 130 31.23 -13.32 8.01
N LEU A 131 32.57 -13.31 7.93
CA LEU A 131 33.37 -13.60 6.74
C LEU A 131 33.21 -15.06 6.25
N ASN A 132 33.09 -16.01 7.17
CA ASN A 132 32.99 -17.44 6.89
C ASN A 132 31.55 -17.94 6.70
N HIS A 133 30.54 -17.13 7.04
CA HIS A 133 29.14 -17.55 7.04
C HIS A 133 28.15 -16.65 6.29
N GLY A 134 28.58 -15.46 5.85
CA GLY A 134 27.79 -14.53 5.03
C GLY A 134 26.74 -13.70 5.77
N SER A 135 26.48 -13.99 7.05
CA SER A 135 25.61 -13.18 7.92
C SER A 135 26.03 -13.27 9.40
N LYS A 136 25.75 -12.21 10.16
CA LYS A 136 25.94 -12.09 11.62
C LYS A 136 25.02 -13.09 12.34
N TYR A 137 23.71 -12.93 12.18
CA TYR A 137 22.71 -13.78 12.83
C TYR A 137 22.51 -15.11 12.08
N ARG A 138 21.89 -16.09 12.75
CA ARG A 138 21.33 -17.29 12.09
C ARG A 138 19.97 -16.89 11.51
N THR A 139 19.63 -17.30 10.29
CA THR A 139 18.26 -17.10 9.75
C THR A 139 17.24 -18.09 10.30
N THR A 140 17.69 -19.26 10.78
CA THR A 140 16.78 -20.30 11.30
C THR A 140 15.91 -19.82 12.47
N PRO A 141 16.43 -19.10 13.49
CA PRO A 141 15.59 -18.49 14.53
C PRO A 141 14.56 -17.49 13.98
N LEU A 142 14.96 -16.58 13.08
CA LEU A 142 14.03 -15.62 12.46
C LEU A 142 12.91 -16.35 11.71
N HIS A 143 13.25 -17.29 10.83
CA HIS A 143 12.25 -18.03 10.05
C HIS A 143 11.34 -18.89 10.95
N ARG A 144 11.91 -19.49 12.01
CA ARG A 144 11.15 -20.27 13.01
C ARG A 144 10.09 -19.39 13.70
N VAL A 145 10.50 -18.27 14.30
CA VAL A 145 9.60 -17.39 15.06
C VAL A 145 8.58 -16.72 14.16
N LEU A 146 8.94 -16.38 12.92
CA LEU A 146 7.98 -15.90 11.92
C LEU A 146 6.92 -16.98 11.62
N LYS A 147 7.32 -18.23 11.34
CA LYS A 147 6.38 -19.33 11.06
C LYS A 147 5.54 -19.72 12.28
N GLU A 148 6.11 -19.73 13.48
CA GLU A 148 5.37 -19.95 14.73
C GLU A 148 4.38 -18.82 15.05
N SER A 149 4.68 -17.58 14.64
CA SER A 149 3.81 -16.43 14.87
C SER A 149 2.67 -16.35 13.85
N PHE A 150 2.98 -16.53 12.56
CA PHE A 150 2.06 -16.34 11.43
C PHE A 150 1.39 -17.64 10.93
N GLY A 151 1.76 -18.80 11.48
CA GLY A 151 1.26 -20.10 11.03
C GLY A 151 1.67 -20.42 9.59
N ASP A 152 0.90 -21.29 8.92
CA ASP A 152 1.04 -21.61 7.50
C ASP A 152 -0.06 -20.97 6.63
N ASP A 153 -0.66 -19.86 7.08
CA ASP A 153 -1.65 -19.12 6.30
C ASP A 153 -1.05 -18.52 5.02
N LEU A 154 -1.83 -18.53 3.94
CA LEU A 154 -1.47 -17.94 2.65
C LEU A 154 -1.82 -16.45 2.63
N LEU A 155 -0.87 -15.62 2.21
CA LEU A 155 -1.03 -14.17 2.06
C LEU A 155 -2.15 -13.80 1.06
N PHE A 156 -2.37 -14.63 0.04
CA PHE A 156 -3.44 -14.47 -0.94
C PHE A 156 -4.03 -15.83 -1.34
N GLY A 157 -5.34 -15.91 -1.53
CA GLY A 157 -6.03 -17.13 -1.98
C GLY A 157 -6.13 -18.25 -0.92
N GLY A 158 -5.90 -17.95 0.36
CA GLY A 158 -6.12 -18.89 1.46
C GLY A 158 -7.60 -19.17 1.75
N ARG A 159 -7.89 -20.30 2.40
CA ARG A 159 -9.26 -20.73 2.78
C ARG A 159 -9.82 -20.01 4.02
N SER A 160 -9.55 -18.71 4.16
CA SER A 160 -9.88 -17.98 5.37
C SER A 160 -11.23 -17.26 5.24
N ASP A 161 -12.26 -17.85 5.85
CA ASP A 161 -13.53 -17.16 6.17
C ASP A 161 -13.35 -16.03 7.21
N ALA A 162 -12.11 -15.84 7.72
CA ALA A 162 -11.78 -14.97 8.86
C ALA A 162 -11.02 -13.69 8.48
N ALA A 163 -11.04 -13.27 7.21
CA ALA A 163 -10.56 -11.95 6.79
C ALA A 163 -11.52 -10.84 7.24
N ARG A 164 -11.56 -10.55 8.56
CA ARG A 164 -12.54 -9.67 9.22
C ARG A 164 -12.61 -8.26 8.62
N TYR A 165 -11.50 -7.79 8.04
CA TYR A 165 -11.37 -6.47 7.44
C TYR A 165 -10.89 -6.55 5.99
N THR A 166 -11.41 -5.66 5.15
CA THR A 166 -11.22 -5.63 3.69
C THR A 166 -9.89 -5.00 3.26
N THR A 167 -9.07 -4.62 4.24
CA THR A 167 -7.82 -3.88 4.14
C THR A 167 -6.80 -4.60 3.27
N LYS A 168 -6.18 -3.84 2.36
CA LYS A 168 -5.11 -4.37 1.51
C LYS A 168 -3.75 -4.19 2.18
N VAL A 169 -2.89 -5.20 2.08
CA VAL A 169 -1.50 -5.14 2.53
C VAL A 169 -0.54 -5.47 1.41
N ALA A 170 0.56 -4.73 1.33
CA ALA A 170 1.71 -5.04 0.50
C ALA A 170 3.00 -4.85 1.30
N VAL A 171 4.00 -5.69 1.04
CA VAL A 171 5.34 -5.55 1.64
C VAL A 171 6.43 -5.51 0.59
N VAL A 172 7.45 -4.68 0.83
CA VAL A 172 8.55 -4.44 -0.10
C VAL A 172 9.73 -5.36 0.21
N SER A 173 10.18 -6.11 -0.79
CA SER A 173 11.46 -6.81 -0.82
C SER A 173 12.29 -6.30 -2.00
N THR A 174 13.54 -6.71 -2.09
CA THR A 174 14.46 -6.39 -3.19
C THR A 174 14.95 -7.69 -3.84
N SER A 175 14.99 -7.72 -5.18
CA SER A 175 15.53 -8.87 -5.92
C SER A 175 17.01 -9.09 -5.60
N GLY A 176 17.47 -10.35 -5.64
CA GLY A 176 18.85 -10.75 -5.30
C GLY A 176 20.02 -10.05 -6.04
N THR A 177 19.74 -9.21 -7.06
CA THR A 177 20.68 -8.31 -7.75
C THR A 177 20.80 -6.92 -7.12
N GLY A 178 19.96 -6.57 -6.14
CA GLY A 178 19.90 -5.25 -5.50
C GLY A 178 19.31 -4.13 -6.38
N ASN A 179 18.70 -4.44 -7.53
CA ASN A 179 18.39 -3.45 -8.57
C ASN A 179 16.89 -3.33 -8.94
N ARG A 180 15.99 -4.12 -8.34
CA ARG A 180 14.54 -4.03 -8.56
C ARG A 180 13.78 -4.44 -7.30
N ALA A 181 12.77 -3.65 -6.92
CA ALA A 181 11.88 -4.03 -5.83
C ALA A 181 10.90 -5.14 -6.27
N LEU A 182 10.57 -6.02 -5.33
CA LEU A 182 9.62 -7.12 -5.43
C LEU A 182 8.55 -6.89 -4.35
N ILE A 183 7.28 -6.80 -4.76
CA ILE A 183 6.15 -6.55 -3.87
C ILE A 183 5.39 -7.87 -3.67
N MET A 184 5.10 -8.19 -2.42
CA MET A 184 4.24 -9.33 -2.04
C MET A 184 3.01 -8.77 -1.33
N ALA A 185 1.80 -9.20 -1.71
CA ALA A 185 0.56 -8.55 -1.30
C ALA A 185 -0.60 -9.53 -1.08
N ASN A 186 -1.60 -9.13 -0.30
CA ASN A 186 -2.86 -9.89 -0.14
C ASN A 186 -3.85 -9.68 -1.30
N TYR A 187 -3.35 -9.35 -2.49
CA TYR A 187 -4.15 -9.12 -3.69
C TYR A 187 -3.35 -9.42 -4.96
N ASN A 188 -4.05 -9.97 -5.96
CA ASN A 188 -3.66 -9.82 -7.36
C ASN A 188 -4.29 -8.53 -7.92
N ARG A 189 -3.67 -7.98 -8.97
CA ARG A 189 -4.23 -6.92 -9.82
C ARG A 189 -3.69 -7.06 -11.25
N GLN A 190 -4.24 -6.32 -12.21
CA GLN A 190 -3.73 -6.31 -13.57
C GLN A 190 -2.28 -5.80 -13.63
N GLN A 191 -1.50 -6.37 -14.55
CA GLN A 191 -0.10 -6.02 -14.78
C GLN A 191 -0.01 -4.99 -15.92
N THR A 192 0.18 -3.73 -15.56
CA THR A 192 0.38 -2.61 -16.49
C THR A 192 1.79 -2.64 -17.10
N SER A 193 2.06 -1.71 -18.03
CA SER A 193 3.43 -1.27 -18.33
C SER A 193 4.21 -0.95 -17.04
N ASP A 194 5.52 -1.20 -17.07
CA ASP A 194 6.34 -1.42 -15.87
C ASP A 194 6.17 -0.33 -14.79
N PRO A 195 5.58 -0.65 -13.61
CA PRO A 195 5.40 0.29 -12.51
C PRO A 195 6.71 0.58 -11.74
N GLY A 196 7.86 0.09 -12.22
CA GLY A 196 9.19 0.25 -11.62
C GLY A 196 9.54 -0.80 -10.56
N TYR A 197 8.70 -1.82 -10.40
CA TYR A 197 8.88 -2.96 -9.49
C TYR A 197 8.10 -4.18 -10.01
N THR A 198 8.38 -5.37 -9.48
CA THR A 198 7.58 -6.57 -9.78
C THR A 198 6.54 -6.77 -8.69
N LEU A 199 5.29 -7.07 -9.03
CA LEU A 199 4.33 -7.65 -8.09
C LEU A 199 4.43 -9.19 -8.20
N GLU A 200 4.74 -9.87 -7.10
CA GLU A 200 4.66 -11.32 -7.01
C GLU A 200 3.19 -11.73 -6.93
N THR A 201 2.63 -12.17 -8.06
CA THR A 201 1.24 -12.65 -8.17
C THR A 201 1.19 -14.17 -8.13
N ALA A 202 0.08 -14.72 -7.65
CA ALA A 202 -0.15 -16.17 -7.55
C ALA A 202 -1.39 -16.57 -8.35
N ARG A 203 -1.29 -17.60 -9.19
CA ARG A 203 -2.42 -18.13 -9.96
C ARG A 203 -3.03 -19.39 -9.33
N ALA A 204 -2.27 -20.07 -8.48
CA ALA A 204 -2.72 -21.20 -7.67
C ALA A 204 -2.21 -21.06 -6.21
N PRO A 205 -2.83 -21.72 -5.22
CA PRO A 205 -2.40 -21.68 -3.82
C PRO A 205 -0.94 -22.12 -3.60
N SER A 206 -0.43 -23.05 -4.41
CA SER A 206 0.98 -23.49 -4.40
C SER A 206 1.98 -22.44 -4.88
N GLU A 207 1.50 -21.31 -5.43
CA GLU A 207 2.32 -20.16 -5.81
C GLU A 207 2.26 -19.02 -4.79
N ALA A 208 1.15 -18.91 -4.06
CA ALA A 208 0.95 -17.87 -3.06
C ALA A 208 2.01 -17.97 -1.96
N PHE A 209 2.51 -16.83 -1.50
CA PHE A 209 3.38 -16.78 -0.32
C PHE A 209 2.59 -17.16 0.92
N HIS A 210 3.18 -17.94 1.82
CA HIS A 210 2.72 -17.93 3.21
C HIS A 210 3.04 -16.56 3.83
N VAL A 211 2.26 -16.12 4.82
CA VAL A 211 2.48 -14.82 5.47
C VAL A 211 3.88 -14.72 6.09
N TRP A 212 4.37 -15.82 6.70
CA TRP A 212 5.73 -15.89 7.24
C TRP A 212 6.84 -15.82 6.18
N GLU A 213 6.60 -16.32 4.96
CA GLU A 213 7.56 -16.23 3.85
C GLU A 213 7.70 -14.79 3.35
N ALA A 214 6.57 -14.07 3.25
CA ALA A 214 6.57 -12.66 2.89
C ALA A 214 7.26 -11.80 3.97
N ALA A 215 7.02 -12.12 5.25
CA ALA A 215 7.70 -11.51 6.39
C ALA A 215 9.23 -11.77 6.37
N ALA A 216 9.66 -12.99 6.04
CA ALA A 216 11.08 -13.32 5.91
C ALA A 216 11.74 -12.65 4.69
N ALA A 217 11.02 -12.53 3.58
CA ALA A 217 11.50 -11.90 2.34
C ALA A 217 11.63 -10.37 2.46
N THR A 218 10.72 -9.69 3.17
CA THR A 218 10.82 -8.23 3.41
C THR A 218 11.94 -7.87 4.39
N SER A 219 12.26 -8.74 5.36
CA SER A 219 13.25 -8.48 6.42
C SER A 219 14.62 -9.17 6.21
N ALA A 220 14.92 -9.67 5.01
CA ALA A 220 16.16 -10.38 4.69
C ALA A 220 17.36 -9.42 4.55
N ALA A 221 17.67 -8.67 5.62
CA ALA A 221 18.63 -7.58 5.62
C ALA A 221 20.06 -8.11 5.36
N PRO A 222 20.74 -7.66 4.28
CA PRO A 222 22.12 -8.03 3.99
C PRO A 222 23.03 -7.89 5.21
N SER A 223 23.93 -8.86 5.37
CA SER A 223 24.80 -9.06 6.54
C SER A 223 24.12 -9.43 7.86
N TYR A 224 22.95 -8.89 8.18
CA TYR A 224 22.23 -9.28 9.39
C TYR A 224 21.72 -10.72 9.23
N PHE A 225 21.05 -10.97 8.12
CA PHE A 225 20.44 -12.24 7.75
C PHE A 225 20.98 -12.73 6.40
N LYS A 226 20.74 -14.01 6.09
CA LYS A 226 20.96 -14.55 4.75
C LYS A 226 19.78 -14.12 3.84
N PRO A 227 20.00 -14.00 2.52
CA PRO A 227 18.90 -13.82 1.57
C PRO A 227 17.84 -14.93 1.72
N PHE A 228 16.57 -14.55 1.63
CA PHE A 228 15.47 -15.51 1.54
C PHE A 228 15.39 -16.04 0.10
N VAL A 229 15.12 -17.33 -0.09
CA VAL A 229 15.12 -17.97 -1.42
C VAL A 229 13.87 -18.83 -1.58
N ARG A 230 13.09 -18.58 -2.64
CA ARG A 230 11.80 -19.22 -2.90
C ARG A 230 11.60 -19.44 -4.39
N ARG A 231 11.26 -20.68 -4.80
CA ARG A 231 11.07 -21.08 -6.21
C ARG A 231 12.18 -20.58 -7.16
N GLY A 232 13.44 -20.65 -6.71
CA GLY A 232 14.62 -20.19 -7.46
C GLY A 232 14.84 -18.68 -7.51
N ARG A 233 13.93 -17.84 -6.99
CA ARG A 233 14.14 -16.40 -6.80
C ARG A 233 14.79 -16.11 -5.45
N THR A 234 15.68 -15.12 -5.44
CA THR A 234 16.35 -14.61 -4.23
C THR A 234 15.78 -13.25 -3.85
N TYR A 235 15.48 -13.09 -2.57
CA TYR A 235 14.85 -11.95 -1.93
C TYR A 235 15.79 -11.39 -0.85
N LEU A 236 15.89 -10.06 -0.83
CA LEU A 236 16.67 -9.26 0.10
C LEU A 236 15.72 -8.21 0.73
N ASP A 237 16.14 -7.58 1.81
CA ASP A 237 15.32 -6.55 2.47
C ASP A 237 14.95 -5.39 1.54
N GLY A 238 13.68 -4.95 1.60
CA GLY A 238 13.17 -3.86 0.78
C GLY A 238 13.86 -2.51 1.03
N ALA A 239 14.56 -2.34 2.16
CA ALA A 239 15.36 -1.16 2.50
C ALA A 239 16.41 -0.80 1.44
N ILE A 240 16.88 -1.78 0.65
CA ILE A 240 17.83 -1.58 -0.46
C ILE A 240 17.22 -0.76 -1.61
N ASN A 241 15.88 -0.75 -1.73
CA ASN A 241 15.16 0.01 -2.76
C ASN A 241 14.25 1.10 -2.21
N HIS A 242 13.45 0.82 -1.18
CA HIS A 242 12.42 1.72 -0.63
C HIS A 242 12.28 1.52 0.89
N ASN A 243 13.26 2.01 1.69
CA ASN A 243 13.15 1.91 3.15
C ASN A 243 11.92 2.63 3.72
N ASN A 244 11.50 3.73 3.07
CA ASN A 244 10.15 4.28 3.22
C ASN A 244 9.31 3.86 1.97
N PRO A 245 8.19 3.13 2.13
CA PRO A 245 7.41 2.61 1.02
C PRO A 245 6.45 3.61 0.35
N VAL A 246 6.46 4.91 0.71
CA VAL A 246 5.51 5.92 0.17
C VAL A 246 5.34 5.92 -1.37
N ILE A 247 6.42 5.71 -2.13
CA ILE A 247 6.37 5.63 -3.61
C ILE A 247 5.65 4.37 -4.10
N VAL A 248 5.85 3.23 -3.43
CA VAL A 248 5.14 1.98 -3.72
C VAL A 248 3.66 2.16 -3.42
N ALA A 249 3.31 2.70 -2.24
CA ALA A 249 1.93 2.94 -1.85
C ALA A 249 1.20 3.93 -2.79
N LYS A 250 1.87 5.01 -3.23
CA LYS A 250 1.33 5.95 -4.25
C LYS A 250 0.99 5.25 -5.56
N ARG A 251 1.81 4.29 -5.99
CA ARG A 251 1.62 3.52 -7.23
C ARG A 251 0.53 2.45 -7.05
N GLU A 252 0.60 1.63 -6.00
CA GLU A 252 -0.40 0.58 -5.76
C GLU A 252 -1.80 1.15 -5.54
N ARG A 253 -1.94 2.29 -4.84
CA ARG A 253 -3.23 2.99 -4.71
C ARG A 253 -3.88 3.28 -6.07
N ARG A 254 -3.11 3.69 -7.07
CA ARG A 254 -3.61 4.02 -8.41
C ARG A 254 -3.96 2.78 -9.22
N LEU A 255 -3.13 1.73 -9.11
CA LEU A 255 -3.29 0.47 -9.82
C LEU A 255 -4.40 -0.43 -9.23
N LEU A 256 -4.78 -0.20 -7.96
CA LEU A 256 -5.91 -0.85 -7.29
C LEU A 256 -7.24 -0.12 -7.46
N TRP A 257 -7.21 1.23 -7.53
CA TRP A 257 -8.41 2.08 -7.60
C TRP A 257 -8.27 3.17 -8.69
N PRO A 258 -8.40 2.82 -9.98
CA PRO A 258 -8.29 3.78 -11.09
C PRO A 258 -9.36 4.87 -11.06
N ASP A 259 -10.54 4.61 -10.44
CA ASP A 259 -11.62 5.58 -10.21
C ASP A 259 -11.16 6.84 -9.45
N VAL A 260 -10.11 6.69 -8.63
CA VAL A 260 -9.50 7.75 -7.83
C VAL A 260 -8.00 7.91 -8.09
N GLU A 261 -7.45 7.42 -9.22
CA GLU A 261 -6.03 7.57 -9.56
C GLU A 261 -5.60 9.05 -9.56
N SER A 262 -6.41 9.91 -10.20
CA SER A 262 -6.18 11.34 -10.35
C SER A 262 -6.68 12.17 -9.16
N ARG A 263 -7.15 11.54 -8.07
CA ARG A 263 -7.55 12.20 -6.83
C ARG A 263 -6.47 12.01 -5.76
N HIS A 264 -6.46 12.89 -4.76
CA HIS A 264 -5.70 12.68 -3.53
C HIS A 264 -6.40 11.64 -2.63
N PRO A 265 -5.68 10.95 -1.74
CA PRO A 265 -6.28 10.21 -0.63
C PRO A 265 -6.96 11.17 0.37
N ASP A 266 -7.84 10.66 1.23
CA ASP A 266 -8.37 11.41 2.37
C ASP A 266 -7.29 11.54 3.46
N VAL A 267 -6.53 10.46 3.68
CA VAL A 267 -5.42 10.39 4.63
C VAL A 267 -4.28 9.57 4.03
N PHE A 268 -3.06 10.07 4.13
CA PHE A 268 -1.82 9.35 3.83
C PHE A 268 -0.87 9.50 5.02
N LEU A 269 -0.81 8.48 5.87
CA LEU A 269 0.06 8.45 7.05
C LEU A 269 1.33 7.66 6.73
N SER A 270 2.50 8.24 7.01
CA SER A 270 3.79 7.56 6.95
C SER A 270 4.45 7.62 8.32
N LEU A 271 4.80 6.45 8.87
CA LEU A 271 5.49 6.33 10.15
C LEU A 271 6.98 6.06 9.93
N GLY A 272 7.82 6.63 10.80
CA GLY A 272 9.26 6.46 10.78
C GLY A 272 9.78 5.94 12.12
N THR A 273 10.81 5.10 12.07
CA THR A 273 11.31 4.34 13.23
C THR A 273 12.21 5.15 14.19
N GLY A 274 11.89 6.43 14.41
CA GLY A 274 12.65 7.38 15.22
C GLY A 274 13.88 7.97 14.50
N GLN A 275 14.14 9.26 14.72
CA GLN A 275 15.22 10.01 14.06
C GLN A 275 16.06 10.86 15.01
N HIS A 276 17.07 11.53 14.45
CA HIS A 276 17.85 12.59 15.08
C HIS A 276 17.75 13.85 14.20
N GLU A 277 16.76 14.69 14.45
CA GLU A 277 16.33 15.79 13.56
C GLU A 277 17.47 16.78 13.23
N ALA A 278 18.28 17.12 14.24
CA ALA A 278 19.40 18.05 14.10
C ALA A 278 20.58 17.49 13.28
N GLU A 279 20.75 16.17 13.23
CA GLU A 279 21.70 15.51 12.33
C GLU A 279 21.10 15.35 10.93
N MET A 280 19.80 15.06 10.85
CA MET A 280 19.10 14.90 9.57
C MET A 280 19.08 16.20 8.79
N LYS A 281 18.70 17.33 9.39
CA LYS A 281 18.76 18.66 8.75
C LYS A 281 20.14 18.96 8.16
N ARG A 282 21.22 18.69 8.90
CA ARG A 282 22.62 18.83 8.44
C ARG A 282 23.04 17.87 7.32
N LYS A 283 22.28 16.79 7.06
CA LYS A 283 22.45 15.89 5.91
C LYS A 283 21.65 16.42 4.72
N LEU A 284 20.37 16.73 4.93
CA LEU A 284 19.46 17.30 3.93
C LEU A 284 20.05 18.58 3.30
N GLU A 285 20.56 19.52 4.12
CA GLU A 285 21.23 20.76 3.66
C GLU A 285 22.44 20.50 2.74
N LYS A 286 23.22 19.45 3.00
CA LYS A 286 24.39 19.09 2.19
C LYS A 286 24.00 18.41 0.88
N LEU A 287 22.90 17.66 0.90
CA LEU A 287 22.30 17.00 -0.28
C LEU A 287 21.63 18.02 -1.19
N SER A 288 20.83 18.95 -0.68
CA SER A 288 20.20 20.01 -1.47
C SER A 288 21.21 20.96 -2.13
N GLY A 289 22.40 21.12 -1.53
CA GLY A 289 23.49 21.93 -2.09
C GLY A 289 24.32 21.27 -3.20
N HIS A 290 24.05 20.01 -3.58
CA HIS A 290 24.79 19.29 -4.63
C HIS A 290 23.84 18.55 -5.58
N SER A 291 23.88 18.87 -6.88
CA SER A 291 23.12 18.08 -7.86
C SER A 291 23.55 16.60 -7.80
N ARG A 292 22.54 15.72 -7.82
CA ARG A 292 22.70 14.26 -7.86
C ARG A 292 23.53 13.83 -9.08
N GLU A 293 23.52 14.63 -10.15
CA GLU A 293 24.31 14.44 -11.37
C GLU A 293 25.81 14.70 -11.18
N ASP A 294 26.20 15.71 -10.40
CA ASP A 294 27.62 16.02 -10.14
C ASP A 294 28.31 14.91 -9.35
N GLN A 295 27.59 14.29 -8.41
CA GLN A 295 28.09 13.13 -7.67
C GLN A 295 28.29 11.91 -8.58
N LEU A 296 27.38 11.69 -9.54
CA LEU A 296 27.48 10.62 -10.53
C LEU A 296 28.64 10.85 -11.50
N ARG A 297 28.80 12.09 -12.01
CA ARG A 297 29.95 12.49 -12.86
C ARG A 297 31.29 12.25 -12.16
N ARG A 298 31.44 12.69 -10.90
CA ARG A 298 32.68 12.49 -10.13
C ARG A 298 33.00 11.02 -9.88
N LYS A 299 31.99 10.16 -9.65
CA LYS A 299 32.19 8.70 -9.47
C LYS A 299 32.55 7.97 -10.78
N GLN A 300 32.14 8.47 -11.95
CA GLN A 300 32.56 7.88 -13.22
C GLN A 300 34.05 8.13 -13.52
N GLN A 301 34.60 9.30 -13.16
CA GLN A 301 35.99 9.67 -13.44
C GLN A 301 37.05 8.95 -12.59
N GLN A 302 36.68 8.20 -11.54
CA GLN A 302 37.64 7.54 -10.64
C GLN A 302 37.88 6.05 -10.90
N ASN A 303 37.20 5.43 -11.88
CA ASN A 303 37.28 3.97 -12.11
C ASN A 303 38.24 3.53 -13.23
N GLU A 304 38.90 4.44 -13.94
CA GLU A 304 39.90 4.10 -14.96
C GLU A 304 41.30 3.93 -14.33
N GLY A 305 41.46 2.91 -13.48
CA GLY A 305 42.67 2.71 -12.68
C GLY A 305 43.05 1.25 -12.43
N SER A 306 44.01 0.74 -13.21
CA SER A 306 44.76 -0.52 -13.03
C SER A 306 43.99 -1.85 -13.13
N ARG A 307 44.43 -2.70 -14.07
CA ARG A 307 44.03 -4.11 -14.18
C ARG A 307 45.12 -5.05 -13.64
N ASP A 308 44.63 -6.18 -13.12
CA ASP A 308 45.32 -7.44 -12.79
C ASP A 308 46.08 -7.51 -11.44
N SER A 309 45.83 -8.51 -10.58
CA SER A 309 45.92 -9.96 -10.85
C SER A 309 44.99 -10.83 -9.96
N ARG A 310 45.24 -12.15 -9.91
CA ARG A 310 44.82 -13.16 -8.88
C ARG A 310 43.31 -13.47 -8.76
N LYS A 311 42.81 -14.35 -9.64
CA LYS A 311 41.37 -14.71 -9.76
C LYS A 311 40.72 -15.36 -8.51
N ARG A 312 41.41 -16.19 -7.70
CA ARG A 312 40.78 -16.85 -6.53
C ARG A 312 40.45 -15.90 -5.37
N TYR A 313 41.27 -14.87 -5.11
CA TYR A 313 40.98 -13.85 -4.09
C TYR A 313 39.81 -12.92 -4.49
N ARG A 314 39.47 -12.83 -5.79
CA ARG A 314 38.39 -11.97 -6.28
C ARG A 314 36.99 -12.46 -5.96
N ALA A 315 36.77 -13.76 -5.70
CA ALA A 315 35.44 -14.25 -5.31
C ALA A 315 35.02 -13.69 -3.94
N ILE A 316 35.84 -13.91 -2.90
CA ILE A 316 35.56 -13.42 -1.54
C ILE A 316 35.59 -11.89 -1.48
N LYS A 317 36.54 -11.22 -2.16
CA LYS A 317 36.53 -9.75 -2.26
C LYS A 317 35.33 -9.23 -3.06
N GLY A 318 34.88 -9.97 -4.07
CA GLY A 318 33.68 -9.66 -4.86
C GLY A 318 32.41 -9.69 -4.01
N ILE A 319 32.19 -10.74 -3.20
CA ILE A 319 31.02 -10.77 -2.31
C ILE A 319 31.15 -9.73 -1.20
N LYS A 320 32.35 -9.44 -0.68
CA LYS A 320 32.56 -8.32 0.25
C LYS A 320 32.21 -6.97 -0.36
N ASN A 321 32.70 -6.68 -1.58
CA ASN A 321 32.39 -5.45 -2.30
C ASN A 321 30.89 -5.37 -2.67
N TYR A 322 30.24 -6.50 -2.97
CA TYR A 322 28.82 -6.54 -3.26
C TYR A 322 27.98 -6.29 -2.00
N LEU A 323 28.29 -6.99 -0.90
CA LEU A 323 27.65 -6.76 0.39
C LEU A 323 27.90 -5.33 0.88
N SER A 324 29.12 -4.77 0.73
CA SER A 324 29.38 -3.37 1.08
C SER A 324 28.58 -2.41 0.21
N VAL A 325 28.42 -2.66 -1.10
CA VAL A 325 27.55 -1.83 -1.95
C VAL A 325 26.06 -1.98 -1.59
N LEU A 326 25.61 -3.13 -1.07
CA LEU A 326 24.26 -3.29 -0.53
C LEU A 326 24.08 -2.59 0.84
N PHE A 327 25.08 -2.67 1.73
CA PHE A 327 25.16 -1.88 2.96
C PHE A 327 25.13 -0.38 2.65
N ASP A 328 26.03 0.10 1.79
CA ASP A 328 26.12 1.49 1.36
C ASP A 328 24.79 1.93 0.73
N LYS A 329 24.13 1.08 -0.08
CA LYS A 329 22.77 1.37 -0.56
C LYS A 329 21.81 1.56 0.61
N ILE A 330 21.76 0.62 1.57
CA ILE A 330 20.89 0.74 2.76
C ILE A 330 21.22 2.01 3.54
N ASP A 331 22.46 2.24 3.98
CA ASP A 331 22.83 3.41 4.79
C ASP A 331 22.60 4.77 4.07
N ASN A 332 22.64 4.80 2.72
CA ASN A 332 22.27 5.99 1.94
C ASN A 332 20.77 6.08 1.59
N ILE A 333 19.98 5.01 1.77
CA ILE A 333 18.52 4.94 1.53
C ILE A 333 17.72 4.89 2.85
N LEU A 334 18.39 4.69 3.99
CA LEU A 334 17.88 4.87 5.35
C LEU A 334 17.47 6.33 5.65
N ASP A 335 17.76 7.28 4.75
CA ASP A 335 17.16 8.62 4.78
C ASP A 335 15.68 8.56 4.32
N THR A 336 14.84 8.09 5.24
CA THR A 336 13.40 7.99 5.05
C THR A 336 12.71 9.35 5.08
N GLU A 337 13.39 10.38 5.61
CA GLU A 337 12.94 11.78 5.57
C GLU A 337 13.20 12.41 4.20
N TRP A 338 14.35 12.16 3.56
CA TRP A 338 14.58 12.52 2.16
C TRP A 338 13.60 11.79 1.23
N SER A 339 13.36 10.50 1.49
CA SER A 339 12.38 9.70 0.74
C SER A 339 10.95 10.25 0.88
N TRP A 340 10.56 10.68 2.09
CA TRP A 340 9.31 11.41 2.31
C TRP A 340 9.32 12.79 1.64
N HIS A 341 10.43 13.53 1.69
CA HIS A 341 10.54 14.88 1.13
C HIS A 341 10.42 14.87 -0.41
N GLU A 342 11.13 13.99 -1.12
CA GLU A 342 10.95 13.82 -2.57
C GLU A 342 9.51 13.38 -2.88
N PHE A 343 8.97 12.37 -2.18
CA PHE A 343 7.57 11.93 -2.36
C PHE A 343 6.57 13.07 -2.14
N TYR A 344 6.71 13.84 -1.06
CA TYR A 344 5.82 14.92 -0.70
C TYR A 344 5.90 16.01 -1.75
N ARG A 345 7.09 16.56 -2.03
CA ARG A 345 7.36 17.58 -3.07
C ARG A 345 6.89 17.17 -4.48
N ASP A 346 6.82 15.87 -4.77
CA ASP A 346 6.36 15.32 -6.06
C ASP A 346 4.89 14.82 -6.01
N THR A 347 4.13 15.08 -4.94
CA THR A 347 2.73 14.65 -4.74
C THR A 347 1.80 15.76 -4.23
N VAL A 348 2.23 16.44 -3.16
CA VAL A 348 1.85 17.80 -2.53
C VAL A 348 2.73 20.52 -3.50
N GLY A 349 4.00 20.93 -3.89
CA GLY A 349 4.30 21.38 -5.26
C GLY A 349 4.02 22.85 -5.51
N GLU A 350 3.89 23.61 -4.42
CA GLU A 350 3.41 24.99 -4.33
C GLU A 350 1.93 25.14 -4.73
N HIS A 351 1.49 24.44 -5.78
CA HIS A 351 0.16 24.52 -6.38
C HIS A 351 -0.94 23.74 -5.63
N TRP A 352 -0.62 22.63 -4.93
CA TRP A 352 -1.58 21.87 -4.10
C TRP A 352 -1.35 22.06 -2.59
N ALA A 353 -0.35 22.87 -2.21
CA ALA A 353 0.17 23.03 -0.85
C ALA A 353 -0.84 23.55 0.18
N THR A 354 -1.97 24.13 -0.25
CA THR A 354 -2.98 24.74 0.64
C THR A 354 -4.27 23.94 0.77
N ASP A 355 -4.61 23.07 -0.19
CA ASP A 355 -5.84 22.25 -0.13
C ASP A 355 -5.61 20.86 0.48
N PHE A 356 -4.48 20.23 0.15
CA PHE A 356 -4.27 18.79 0.37
C PHE A 356 -3.11 18.47 1.32
N ALA A 357 -2.35 19.46 1.79
CA ALA A 357 -1.25 19.23 2.74
C ALA A 357 -1.73 18.56 4.04
N SER A 358 -2.90 18.96 4.53
CA SER A 358 -3.59 18.39 5.71
C SER A 358 -4.03 16.93 5.56
N HIS A 359 -3.93 16.33 4.36
CA HIS A 359 -4.23 14.92 4.14
C HIS A 359 -2.97 14.04 4.30
N TYR A 360 -1.76 14.61 4.43
CA TYR A 360 -0.48 13.90 4.33
C TYR A 360 0.38 14.08 5.59
N PHE A 361 0.51 13.02 6.38
CA PHE A 361 1.14 13.03 7.70
C PHE A 361 2.43 12.21 7.72
N ARG A 362 3.48 12.72 8.35
CA ARG A 362 4.76 12.01 8.55
C ARG A 362 5.18 12.08 10.02
N ILE A 363 5.00 10.98 10.74
CA ILE A 363 5.40 10.88 12.15
C ILE A 363 6.69 10.10 12.25
N ASN A 364 7.80 10.81 12.47
CA ASN A 364 9.09 10.23 12.78
C ASN A 364 9.68 10.94 14.02
N PRO A 365 9.47 10.42 15.24
CA PRO A 365 9.80 11.12 16.47
C PRO A 365 11.29 11.45 16.59
N ASP A 366 11.63 12.72 16.83
CA ASP A 366 13.02 13.10 17.11
C ASP A 366 13.43 12.66 18.51
N LEU A 367 14.30 11.64 18.55
CA LEU A 367 14.84 11.08 19.77
C LEU A 367 15.86 12.02 20.45
N LYS A 368 16.22 13.15 19.83
CA LYS A 368 17.21 14.14 20.31
C LYS A 368 18.64 13.55 20.48
N GLN A 369 18.86 12.37 19.91
CA GLN A 369 20.11 11.62 19.87
C GLN A 369 20.07 10.68 18.65
N LYS A 370 21.22 10.17 18.19
CA LYS A 370 21.27 9.11 17.17
C LYS A 370 20.38 7.91 17.61
N PRO A 371 19.47 7.40 16.76
CA PRO A 371 18.67 6.22 17.08
C PRO A 371 19.56 4.98 17.34
N PRO A 372 19.05 4.00 18.13
CA PRO A 372 19.69 2.69 18.30
C PRO A 372 20.06 1.98 16.98
N ALA A 373 20.98 1.03 17.06
CA ALA A 373 21.29 0.16 15.92
C ALA A 373 20.10 -0.77 15.58
N LEU A 374 20.05 -1.24 14.33
CA LEU A 374 18.93 -2.06 13.82
C LEU A 374 18.77 -3.40 14.56
N ASP A 375 19.83 -3.87 15.23
CA ASP A 375 19.96 -5.14 15.96
C ASP A 375 20.15 -4.94 17.48
N ALA A 376 20.03 -3.71 18.01
CA ALA A 376 20.22 -3.37 19.42
C ALA A 376 19.07 -3.84 20.33
N LYS A 377 18.84 -5.16 20.41
CA LYS A 377 17.72 -5.79 21.14
C LYS A 377 17.59 -5.38 22.61
N PHE A 378 18.70 -5.02 23.26
CA PHE A 378 18.72 -4.56 24.66
C PHE A 378 18.28 -3.09 24.83
N GLU A 379 18.22 -2.30 23.76
CA GLU A 379 17.72 -0.92 23.80
C GLU A 379 16.20 -0.81 23.57
N VAL A 380 15.52 -1.91 23.21
CA VAL A 380 14.10 -1.90 22.79
C VAL A 380 13.16 -1.39 23.88
N ASP A 381 13.24 -1.95 25.08
CA ASP A 381 12.34 -1.60 26.19
C ASP A 381 12.55 -0.12 26.63
N ASN A 382 13.79 0.39 26.51
CA ASN A 382 14.15 1.79 26.75
C ASN A 382 13.62 2.72 25.63
N LEU A 383 13.77 2.32 24.36
CA LEU A 383 13.24 3.05 23.21
C LEU A 383 11.71 3.14 23.27
N GLN A 384 11.04 2.04 23.64
CA GLN A 384 9.59 2.00 23.88
C GLN A 384 9.20 2.99 24.98
N ALA A 385 9.76 2.87 26.19
CA ALA A 385 9.43 3.74 27.31
C ALA A 385 9.69 5.23 27.01
N LYS A 386 10.74 5.54 26.24
CA LYS A 386 11.08 6.89 25.79
C LYS A 386 10.03 7.45 24.81
N VAL A 387 9.65 6.69 23.79
CA VAL A 387 8.64 7.11 22.80
C VAL A 387 7.25 7.19 23.43
N HIS A 388 6.89 6.24 24.29
CA HIS A 388 5.66 6.27 25.08
C HIS A 388 5.52 7.55 25.92
N LYS A 389 6.62 8.02 26.52
CA LYS A 389 6.68 9.31 27.24
C LYS A 389 6.55 10.51 26.29
N MET A 390 7.15 10.47 25.11
CA MET A 390 7.05 11.54 24.10
C MET A 390 5.64 11.68 23.53
N LEU A 391 4.94 10.56 23.25
CA LEU A 391 3.57 10.54 22.72
C LEU A 391 2.54 11.18 23.66
N ARG A 392 2.82 11.17 24.97
CA ARG A 392 2.00 11.84 26.00
C ARG A 392 2.30 13.34 26.15
N GLN A 393 3.22 13.92 25.36
CA GLN A 393 3.68 15.31 25.50
C GLN A 393 3.57 16.10 24.18
N PRO A 394 3.19 17.40 24.22
CA PRO A 394 3.28 18.26 23.04
C PRO A 394 4.73 18.43 22.54
N PRO A 395 4.97 18.60 21.23
CA PRO A 395 3.98 18.72 20.17
C PRO A 395 3.29 17.40 19.79
N LEU A 396 3.99 16.27 19.92
CA LEU A 396 3.60 14.97 19.35
C LEU A 396 2.20 14.52 19.81
N SER A 397 1.83 14.74 21.07
CA SER A 397 0.49 14.37 21.56
C SER A 397 -0.66 15.10 20.84
N ARG A 398 -0.43 16.30 20.28
CA ARG A 398 -1.42 17.04 19.49
C ARG A 398 -1.51 16.47 18.08
N GLU A 399 -0.36 16.17 17.49
CA GLU A 399 -0.23 15.58 16.15
C GLU A 399 -0.94 14.22 16.07
N ILE A 400 -0.84 13.40 17.13
CA ILE A 400 -1.60 12.16 17.29
C ILE A 400 -3.12 12.43 17.33
N THR A 401 -3.56 13.45 18.07
CA THR A 401 -4.99 13.85 18.10
C THR A 401 -5.47 14.35 16.74
N GLU A 402 -4.66 15.13 16.02
CA GLU A 402 -4.99 15.64 14.69
C GLU A 402 -5.12 14.50 13.66
N ILE A 403 -4.23 13.50 13.72
CA ILE A 403 -4.32 12.27 12.91
C ILE A 403 -5.54 11.44 13.31
N ALA A 404 -5.79 11.22 14.60
CA ALA A 404 -6.95 10.47 15.09
C ALA A 404 -8.27 11.09 14.60
N ASN A 405 -8.40 12.41 14.72
CA ASN A 405 -9.55 13.18 14.26
C ASN A 405 -9.74 13.08 12.73
N ALA A 406 -8.65 13.18 11.95
CA ALA A 406 -8.71 13.05 10.49
C ALA A 406 -9.06 11.62 10.02
N LEU A 407 -8.55 10.59 10.72
CA LEU A 407 -8.92 9.19 10.48
C LEU A 407 -10.40 8.94 10.80
N VAL A 408 -10.92 9.49 11.90
CA VAL A 408 -12.35 9.41 12.26
C VAL A 408 -13.22 10.14 11.25
N ALA A 409 -12.89 11.39 10.88
CA ALA A 409 -13.64 12.16 9.89
C ALA A 409 -13.72 11.44 8.52
N SER A 410 -12.60 10.85 8.09
CA SER A 410 -12.53 10.06 6.85
C SER A 410 -13.14 8.64 6.94
N THR A 411 -13.74 8.26 8.07
CA THR A 411 -14.72 7.15 8.13
C THR A 411 -16.09 7.56 7.58
N PHE A 412 -16.46 8.83 7.65
CA PHE A 412 -17.69 9.35 7.06
C PHE A 412 -17.48 9.72 5.59
N TYR A 413 -18.51 9.60 4.76
CA TYR A 413 -18.51 10.01 3.36
C TYR A 413 -19.90 10.48 2.92
N PHE A 414 -19.98 11.29 1.87
CA PHE A 414 -21.25 11.70 1.28
C PHE A 414 -21.59 10.83 0.07
N ARG A 415 -22.72 10.13 0.13
CA ARG A 415 -23.30 9.39 -1.01
C ARG A 415 -24.26 10.32 -1.75
N LYS A 416 -23.82 10.84 -2.89
CA LYS A 416 -24.65 11.61 -3.84
C LYS A 416 -25.82 10.76 -4.35
N ASP A 417 -26.98 11.39 -4.59
CA ASP A 417 -28.05 10.84 -5.42
C ASP A 417 -27.84 11.30 -6.86
N GLU A 418 -27.74 10.36 -7.80
CA GLU A 418 -27.46 10.65 -9.21
C GLU A 418 -28.62 11.36 -9.90
N SER A 419 -29.86 11.12 -9.44
CA SER A 419 -31.10 11.58 -10.09
C SER A 419 -31.45 13.05 -9.85
N ARG A 420 -30.63 13.77 -9.07
CA ARG A 420 -30.95 15.11 -8.51
C ARG A 420 -29.76 16.05 -8.52
N VAL A 421 -29.26 16.35 -9.71
CA VAL A 421 -28.43 17.55 -9.94
C VAL A 421 -29.13 18.45 -10.95
N TYR A 422 -29.69 19.54 -10.43
CA TYR A 422 -30.33 20.58 -11.23
C TYR A 422 -29.62 21.91 -10.94
N GLY A 423 -29.57 22.79 -11.94
CA GLY A 423 -28.99 24.12 -11.76
C GLY A 423 -29.53 25.15 -12.73
N GLU A 424 -29.70 26.37 -12.25
CA GLU A 424 -30.30 27.45 -13.01
C GLU A 424 -29.27 28.11 -13.94
N LYS A 425 -29.55 28.10 -15.25
CA LYS A 425 -28.70 28.73 -16.29
C LYS A 425 -28.41 30.23 -16.05
N HIS A 426 -29.22 30.91 -15.22
CA HIS A 426 -29.09 32.34 -14.95
C HIS A 426 -28.36 32.69 -13.64
N ASN A 427 -28.31 31.79 -12.64
CA ASN A 427 -27.82 32.10 -11.29
C ASN A 427 -26.55 31.33 -10.87
N GLN A 428 -26.06 30.39 -11.69
CA GLN A 428 -24.93 29.50 -11.37
C GLN A 428 -25.11 28.63 -10.11
N THR A 429 -26.33 28.56 -9.59
CA THR A 429 -26.75 27.67 -8.49
C THR A 429 -26.87 26.22 -8.96
N PHE A 430 -26.35 25.30 -8.16
CA PHE A 430 -26.43 23.85 -8.33
C PHE A 430 -26.91 23.20 -7.04
N VAL A 431 -28.01 22.46 -7.11
CA VAL A 431 -28.46 21.62 -5.99
C VAL A 431 -27.86 20.24 -6.14
N CYS A 432 -27.31 19.72 -5.04
CA CYS A 432 -26.75 18.38 -4.95
C CYS A 432 -27.39 17.66 -3.77
N SER A 433 -28.24 16.65 -4.02
CA SER A 433 -28.80 15.84 -2.94
C SER A 433 -27.98 14.59 -2.66
N GLY A 434 -28.14 14.06 -1.44
CA GLY A 434 -27.46 12.83 -1.05
C GLY A 434 -27.59 12.54 0.45
N GLN A 435 -26.72 11.64 0.93
CA GLN A 435 -26.75 11.14 2.30
C GLN A 435 -25.35 11.04 2.92
N ILE A 436 -25.18 11.46 4.16
CA ILE A 436 -23.97 11.14 4.94
C ILE A 436 -24.04 9.66 5.38
N ARG A 437 -22.95 8.93 5.17
CA ARG A 437 -22.80 7.50 5.47
C ARG A 437 -21.46 7.23 6.16
N CYS A 438 -21.34 6.13 6.90
CA CYS A 438 -20.10 5.71 7.56
C CYS A 438 -19.55 4.43 6.90
N LYS A 439 -18.22 4.34 6.71
CA LYS A 439 -17.49 3.16 6.23
C LYS A 439 -17.55 1.98 7.21
N LEU A 440 -17.79 2.24 8.49
CA LEU A 440 -17.80 1.25 9.59
C LEU A 440 -19.20 0.69 9.89
N ALA A 441 -20.22 1.03 9.10
CA ALA A 441 -21.64 0.76 9.37
C ALA A 441 -22.05 -0.72 9.46
N HIS A 442 -21.14 -1.66 9.12
CA HIS A 442 -21.35 -3.11 9.22
C HIS A 442 -20.57 -3.74 10.39
N GLN A 443 -20.13 -2.93 11.36
CA GLN A 443 -19.28 -3.35 12.47
C GLN A 443 -19.81 -2.76 13.80
N ASP A 444 -20.72 -3.49 14.47
CA ASP A 444 -21.42 -3.07 15.69
C ASP A 444 -20.53 -2.34 16.71
N GLN A 445 -19.38 -2.93 17.05
CA GLN A 445 -18.48 -2.39 18.07
C GLN A 445 -17.73 -1.15 17.59
N SER A 446 -17.40 -1.08 16.29
CA SER A 446 -16.76 0.10 15.70
C SER A 446 -17.72 1.30 15.68
N ILE A 447 -19.02 1.08 15.44
CA ILE A 447 -20.04 2.14 15.53
C ILE A 447 -20.26 2.59 16.98
N LYS A 448 -20.29 1.67 17.96
CA LYS A 448 -20.34 2.04 19.38
C LYS A 448 -19.19 2.95 19.79
N THR A 449 -17.96 2.55 19.50
CA THR A 449 -16.78 3.32 19.90
C THR A 449 -16.64 4.63 19.11
N LEU A 450 -17.15 4.69 17.88
CA LEU A 450 -17.31 5.95 17.13
C LEU A 450 -18.31 6.91 17.80
N ALA A 451 -19.41 6.41 18.37
CA ALA A 451 -20.35 7.22 19.15
C ALA A 451 -19.72 7.72 20.45
N GLU A 452 -19.06 6.84 21.23
CA GLU A 452 -18.32 7.18 22.46
C GLU A 452 -17.25 8.26 22.21
N PHE A 453 -16.50 8.16 21.11
CA PHE A 453 -15.53 9.17 20.67
C PHE A 453 -16.18 10.54 20.42
N LEU A 454 -17.29 10.58 19.67
CA LEU A 454 -18.01 11.82 19.38
C LEU A 454 -18.62 12.43 20.64
N GLN A 455 -19.18 11.62 21.54
CA GLN A 455 -19.70 12.08 22.83
C GLN A 455 -18.63 12.77 23.67
N ASN A 456 -17.39 12.28 23.67
CA ASN A 456 -16.27 12.92 24.38
C ASN A 456 -15.84 14.27 23.80
N HIS A 457 -16.29 14.67 22.60
CA HIS A 457 -16.11 16.04 22.12
C HIS A 457 -17.19 17.02 22.64
N ILE A 458 -18.37 16.55 23.05
CA ILE A 458 -19.43 17.39 23.64
C ILE A 458 -18.92 18.05 24.93
N ILE A 459 -19.10 19.38 25.08
CA ILE A 459 -18.85 20.08 26.35
C ILE A 459 -19.65 21.38 26.44
N GLY A 460 -20.36 21.58 27.57
CA GLY A 460 -21.24 22.73 27.75
C GLY A 460 -22.27 22.81 26.62
N ASN A 461 -22.19 23.86 25.81
CA ASN A 461 -23.10 24.08 24.67
C ASN A 461 -22.50 23.67 23.32
N PHE A 462 -21.30 23.07 23.28
CA PHE A 462 -20.70 22.56 22.04
C PHE A 462 -21.11 21.11 21.80
N VAL A 463 -21.62 20.85 20.59
CA VAL A 463 -21.83 19.51 20.02
C VAL A 463 -20.97 19.35 18.77
N PRO A 464 -20.44 18.14 18.46
CA PRO A 464 -19.86 17.84 17.16
C PRO A 464 -20.92 17.98 16.06
N SER A 465 -20.52 18.33 14.84
CA SER A 465 -21.48 18.46 13.74
C SER A 465 -20.85 18.30 12.37
N PHE A 466 -21.67 17.92 11.39
CA PHE A 466 -21.30 18.01 9.97
C PHE A 466 -21.67 19.39 9.45
N VAL A 467 -20.69 20.15 9.00
CA VAL A 467 -20.87 21.50 8.42
C VAL A 467 -20.42 21.54 6.97
N VAL A 468 -21.06 22.37 6.15
CA VAL A 468 -20.60 22.70 4.79
C VAL A 468 -19.89 24.03 4.79
N LYS A 469 -18.73 24.08 4.13
CA LYS A 469 -17.86 25.25 4.12
C LYS A 469 -17.27 25.49 2.74
N LYS A 470 -17.36 26.74 2.29
CA LYS A 470 -16.69 27.28 1.09
C LYS A 470 -15.24 27.65 1.41
N ARG A 471 -14.35 27.64 0.41
CA ARG A 471 -12.90 27.83 0.59
C ARG A 471 -12.49 29.28 0.85
N LEU A 472 -13.06 30.22 0.11
CA LEU A 472 -12.62 31.61 -0.01
C LEU A 472 -13.73 32.59 0.44
N ALA A 473 -15.00 32.20 0.31
CA ALA A 473 -16.12 32.99 0.79
C ALA A 473 -16.15 33.08 2.33
N SER A 474 -15.95 34.28 2.86
CA SER A 474 -16.24 34.57 4.26
C SER A 474 -17.76 34.54 4.51
N SER A 475 -18.18 33.82 5.55
CA SER A 475 -19.49 33.88 6.22
C SER A 475 -20.65 32.99 5.73
N GLU A 476 -20.54 32.26 4.62
CA GLU A 476 -21.52 31.21 4.28
C GLU A 476 -21.01 29.82 4.75
N GLU A 477 -21.39 29.45 5.97
CA GLU A 477 -21.23 28.11 6.55
C GLU A 477 -22.61 27.64 7.03
N PHE A 478 -22.93 26.35 6.87
CA PHE A 478 -24.19 25.78 7.34
C PHE A 478 -24.01 24.38 7.94
N THR A 479 -24.62 24.16 9.11
CA THR A 479 -24.74 22.83 9.71
C THR A 479 -25.72 21.98 8.90
N LEU A 480 -25.29 20.78 8.52
CA LEU A 480 -26.16 19.73 7.99
C LEU A 480 -26.83 18.98 9.12
N LEU A 481 -26.03 18.52 10.08
CA LEU A 481 -26.46 17.65 11.18
C LEU A 481 -25.57 17.90 12.40
N ASP A 482 -26.17 18.36 13.50
CA ASP A 482 -25.57 18.30 14.82
C ASP A 482 -25.63 16.86 15.35
N LEU A 483 -24.55 16.42 15.98
CA LEU A 483 -24.39 15.09 16.57
C LEU A 483 -24.55 15.24 18.09
N ASP A 484 -25.79 15.52 18.49
CA ASP A 484 -26.15 15.71 19.88
C ASP A 484 -26.12 14.40 20.69
N LYS A 485 -26.42 14.51 21.99
CA LYS A 485 -26.37 13.37 22.90
C LYS A 485 -27.40 12.29 22.54
N ASP A 486 -28.60 12.67 22.10
CA ASP A 486 -29.69 11.73 21.85
C ASP A 486 -29.45 10.98 20.55
N PHE A 487 -28.95 11.67 19.51
CA PHE A 487 -28.46 11.03 18.27
C PHE A 487 -27.33 10.03 18.55
N LEU A 488 -26.36 10.40 19.41
CA LEU A 488 -25.21 9.54 19.70
C LEU A 488 -25.55 8.37 20.64
N ASP A 489 -26.46 8.55 21.61
CA ASP A 489 -26.97 7.47 22.45
C ASP A 489 -27.81 6.47 21.63
N ASP A 490 -28.58 6.94 20.65
CA ASP A 490 -29.28 6.08 19.69
C ASP A 490 -28.30 5.33 18.78
N MET A 491 -27.32 6.01 18.18
CA MET A 491 -26.25 5.40 17.38
C MET A 491 -25.50 4.32 18.16
N TYR A 492 -25.20 4.58 19.44
CA TYR A 492 -24.58 3.61 20.35
C TYR A 492 -25.50 2.42 20.66
N THR A 493 -26.79 2.68 20.91
CA THR A 493 -27.76 1.66 21.33
C THR A 493 -28.16 0.75 20.17
N ARG A 494 -28.53 1.33 19.02
CA ARG A 494 -28.88 0.60 17.79
C ARG A 494 -27.67 0.03 17.08
N LYS A 495 -26.45 0.52 17.37
CA LYS A 495 -25.17 0.15 16.71
C LYS A 495 -25.09 0.50 15.22
N VAL A 496 -25.96 1.39 14.72
CA VAL A 496 -25.96 1.79 13.31
C VAL A 496 -25.90 3.32 13.21
N PHE A 497 -25.08 3.83 12.28
CA PHE A 497 -25.19 5.21 11.82
C PHE A 497 -26.37 5.33 10.84
N ASP A 498 -27.58 5.22 11.37
CA ASP A 498 -28.85 5.24 10.63
C ASP A 498 -29.68 6.47 11.04
N GLY A 499 -30.19 7.21 10.06
CA GLY A 499 -30.62 8.61 10.24
C GLY A 499 -29.54 9.65 9.90
N GLY A 500 -28.39 9.24 9.36
CA GLY A 500 -27.38 10.16 8.81
C GLY A 500 -27.96 11.13 7.78
N TRP A 501 -27.51 12.39 7.82
CA TRP A 501 -28.14 13.52 7.11
C TRP A 501 -28.53 13.18 5.68
N THR A 502 -29.80 13.43 5.34
CA THR A 502 -30.37 13.25 4.01
C THR A 502 -31.05 14.54 3.60
N GLY A 503 -30.64 15.12 2.48
CA GLY A 503 -31.18 16.41 2.02
C GLY A 503 -30.50 16.93 0.77
N GLU A 504 -30.68 18.24 0.53
CA GLU A 504 -30.21 18.97 -0.64
C GLU A 504 -29.22 20.08 -0.21
N ILE A 505 -28.06 20.13 -0.89
CA ILE A 505 -26.99 21.12 -0.65
C ILE A 505 -26.99 22.10 -1.83
N GLU A 506 -27.25 23.38 -1.57
CA GLU A 506 -27.17 24.44 -2.58
C GLU A 506 -25.74 24.97 -2.72
N LEU A 507 -25.19 24.91 -3.94
CA LEU A 507 -23.83 25.35 -4.28
C LEU A 507 -23.93 26.50 -5.30
N ARG A 508 -23.48 27.70 -4.91
CA ARG A 508 -23.66 28.94 -5.71
C ARG A 508 -22.51 29.25 -6.68
N ASP A 509 -21.46 28.44 -6.66
CA ASP A 509 -20.25 28.63 -7.48
C ASP A 509 -19.84 27.26 -8.06
N ARG A 510 -19.36 27.26 -9.32
CA ARG A 510 -18.94 26.05 -10.04
C ARG A 510 -17.47 25.69 -9.87
N GLU A 511 -16.65 26.65 -9.47
CA GLU A 511 -15.19 26.56 -9.41
C GLU A 511 -14.65 26.59 -7.97
N GLU A 512 -15.36 27.24 -7.04
CA GLU A 512 -14.98 27.26 -5.62
C GLU A 512 -15.10 25.86 -4.96
N PRO A 513 -14.01 25.32 -4.37
CA PRO A 513 -14.07 24.08 -3.62
C PRO A 513 -14.97 24.20 -2.39
N THR A 514 -16.03 23.40 -2.36
CA THR A 514 -16.90 23.23 -1.19
C THR A 514 -16.60 21.90 -0.50
N TYR A 515 -16.50 21.94 0.82
CA TYR A 515 -16.16 20.79 1.66
C TYR A 515 -17.30 20.49 2.64
N ILE A 516 -17.57 19.21 2.88
CA ILE A 516 -18.30 18.77 4.07
C ILE A 516 -17.25 18.37 5.11
N LEU A 517 -17.35 18.98 6.29
CA LEU A 517 -16.37 18.87 7.38
C LEU A 517 -17.06 18.33 8.64
N LEU A 518 -16.42 17.39 9.32
CA LEU A 518 -16.75 17.02 10.70
C LEU A 518 -16.08 18.04 11.63
N ARG A 519 -16.87 18.85 12.31
CA ARG A 519 -16.41 19.79 13.34
C ARG A 519 -16.26 19.09 14.67
N LEU A 520 -15.06 19.16 15.24
CA LEU A 520 -14.71 18.59 16.55
C LEU A 520 -14.18 19.66 17.50
N ARG A 521 -14.29 19.41 18.81
CA ARG A 521 -13.66 20.24 19.85
C ARG A 521 -12.13 20.09 19.82
N GLN A 522 -11.41 21.20 19.80
CA GLN A 522 -9.96 21.24 19.95
C GLN A 522 -9.57 20.99 21.43
N LEU A 523 -8.91 19.85 21.70
CA LEU A 523 -8.62 19.38 23.06
C LEU A 523 -7.47 20.11 23.78
N SER A 524 -6.87 21.14 23.17
CA SER A 524 -5.66 21.83 23.67
C SER A 524 -5.88 23.21 24.31
N SER A 525 -7.13 23.64 24.52
CA SER A 525 -7.43 24.97 25.07
C SER A 525 -7.23 25.06 26.59
N ARG A 526 -6.38 25.99 27.03
CA ARG A 526 -6.33 26.48 28.43
C ARG A 526 -7.31 27.66 28.69
N SER A 527 -8.15 27.98 27.71
CA SER A 527 -9.12 29.08 27.77
C SER A 527 -10.53 28.53 28.00
N ASN A 528 -11.36 29.28 28.75
CA ASN A 528 -12.78 28.96 28.95
C ASN A 528 -13.62 29.08 27.66
N ARG A 529 -13.04 29.52 26.54
CA ARG A 529 -13.69 29.41 25.21
C ARG A 529 -13.39 28.03 24.62
N VAL A 530 -14.45 27.33 24.22
CA VAL A 530 -14.34 26.13 23.37
C VAL A 530 -13.76 26.57 22.03
N SER A 531 -12.63 25.97 21.66
CA SER A 531 -12.03 26.09 20.32
C SER A 531 -12.38 24.84 19.51
N THR A 532 -12.44 24.96 18.20
CA THR A 532 -12.90 23.90 17.29
C THR A 532 -11.89 23.67 16.16
N CYS A 533 -11.94 22.48 15.59
CA CYS A 533 -11.19 22.09 14.40
C CYS A 533 -12.14 21.38 13.43
N ASP A 534 -12.05 21.74 12.15
CA ASP A 534 -12.89 21.20 11.08
C ASP A 534 -12.07 20.20 10.26
N TYR A 535 -12.52 18.94 10.16
CA TYR A 535 -11.81 17.87 9.45
C TYR A 535 -12.64 17.37 8.24
N PRO A 536 -12.07 17.25 7.03
CA PRO A 536 -12.83 16.84 5.85
C PRO A 536 -13.32 15.39 5.96
N ILE A 537 -14.58 15.16 5.60
CA ILE A 537 -15.10 13.80 5.41
C ILE A 537 -14.61 13.22 4.09
N SER A 538 -14.61 11.90 3.97
CA SER A 538 -14.06 11.16 2.84
C SER A 538 -14.70 11.54 1.50
N GLY A 539 -13.85 11.70 0.47
CA GLY A 539 -14.27 11.92 -0.91
C GLY A 539 -14.43 13.37 -1.34
N PHE A 540 -13.92 14.34 -0.59
CA PHE A 540 -13.89 15.78 -0.90
C PHE A 540 -12.45 16.29 -1.07
N PRO A 541 -12.22 17.43 -1.78
CA PRO A 541 -13.19 18.28 -2.47
C PRO A 541 -13.66 17.70 -3.81
N ARG A 542 -14.92 17.95 -4.16
CA ARG A 542 -15.51 17.55 -5.44
C ARG A 542 -15.73 18.77 -6.33
N LYS A 543 -15.16 18.75 -7.54
CA LYS A 543 -15.64 19.60 -8.63
C LYS A 543 -16.92 18.96 -9.19
N PHE A 544 -18.06 19.27 -8.57
CA PHE A 544 -19.37 18.67 -8.89
C PHE A 544 -19.76 18.74 -10.37
N ASN A 545 -19.20 19.68 -11.13
CA ASN A 545 -19.46 19.89 -12.55
C ASN A 545 -18.68 18.97 -13.50
N VAL A 546 -17.69 18.20 -13.01
CA VAL A 546 -16.78 17.39 -13.85
C VAL A 546 -17.10 15.89 -13.79
N GLU A 547 -17.89 15.43 -12.83
CA GLU A 547 -18.13 13.99 -12.64
C GLU A 547 -19.06 13.38 -13.71
N ASN A 548 -19.93 14.18 -14.35
CA ASN A 548 -20.77 13.72 -15.47
C ASN A 548 -20.02 13.56 -16.80
N GLU A 549 -18.83 14.15 -16.99
CA GLU A 549 -18.09 14.07 -18.26
C GLU A 549 -17.38 12.73 -18.49
N ARG A 550 -17.18 11.92 -17.44
CA ARG A 550 -16.38 10.68 -17.51
C ARG A 550 -17.20 9.39 -17.68
N ASN A 551 -18.48 9.40 -17.32
CA ASN A 551 -19.31 8.18 -17.32
C ASN A 551 -19.91 7.83 -18.70
N GLY A 552 -19.63 8.60 -19.75
CA GLY A 552 -20.05 8.29 -21.11
C GLY A 552 -21.50 8.65 -21.44
N GLU A 553 -22.23 9.24 -20.50
CA GLU A 553 -23.44 10.00 -20.80
C GLU A 553 -23.12 11.08 -21.85
N THR A 554 -24.02 11.32 -22.79
CA THR A 554 -23.84 12.40 -23.77
C THR A 554 -23.68 13.74 -23.05
N PRO A 555 -22.63 14.53 -23.34
CA PRO A 555 -22.44 15.84 -22.73
C PRO A 555 -23.71 16.69 -22.87
N LEU A 556 -23.99 17.55 -21.87
CA LEU A 556 -25.20 18.38 -21.90
C LEU A 556 -25.29 19.25 -23.17
N ASP A 557 -24.13 19.62 -23.74
CA ASP A 557 -23.97 20.26 -25.05
C ASP A 557 -24.70 19.53 -26.19
N TYR A 558 -24.80 18.20 -26.15
CA TYR A 558 -25.50 17.38 -27.15
C TYR A 558 -27.02 17.55 -27.06
N ILE A 559 -27.56 17.61 -25.84
CA ILE A 559 -28.99 17.91 -25.60
C ILE A 559 -29.28 19.35 -26.01
N LEU A 560 -28.41 20.29 -25.64
CA LEU A 560 -28.51 21.70 -26.03
C LEU A 560 -28.44 21.90 -27.55
N LEU A 561 -27.67 21.07 -28.28
CA LEU A 561 -27.61 21.07 -29.75
C LEU A 561 -28.84 20.46 -30.43
N LEU A 562 -29.65 19.66 -29.72
CA LEU A 562 -30.89 19.08 -30.23
C LEU A 562 -32.10 20.01 -30.00
N ASP A 563 -32.18 20.67 -28.84
CA ASP A 563 -33.17 21.72 -28.59
C ASP A 563 -32.92 22.98 -29.44
N ALA A 564 -31.65 23.38 -29.62
CA ALA A 564 -31.28 24.54 -30.41
C ALA A 564 -31.31 24.23 -31.92
N GLY A 565 -32.51 24.06 -32.50
CA GLY A 565 -32.75 23.72 -33.91
C GLY A 565 -32.25 24.73 -34.97
N ARG A 566 -31.40 25.70 -34.60
CA ARG A 566 -30.73 26.73 -35.43
C ARG A 566 -29.41 27.13 -34.72
N THR A 567 -28.24 27.27 -35.35
CA THR A 567 -27.82 27.03 -36.75
C THR A 567 -26.28 26.94 -36.84
N ASP A 568 -25.68 25.74 -36.85
CA ASP A 568 -24.51 25.45 -37.71
C ASP A 568 -24.33 23.94 -37.99
N LYS A 569 -24.68 23.52 -39.22
CA LYS A 569 -24.46 22.15 -39.68
C LYS A 569 -22.98 21.80 -39.88
N ARG A 570 -22.08 22.79 -40.01
CA ARG A 570 -20.63 22.57 -40.18
C ARG A 570 -19.95 22.28 -38.84
N ALA A 571 -20.30 22.97 -37.76
CA ALA A 571 -19.87 22.64 -36.40
C ALA A 571 -20.28 21.20 -36.03
N ALA A 572 -21.55 20.85 -36.20
CA ALA A 572 -22.05 19.50 -35.95
C ALA A 572 -21.29 18.44 -36.77
N SER A 573 -21.12 18.64 -38.08
CA SER A 573 -20.38 17.70 -38.94
C SER A 573 -18.89 17.57 -38.56
N ARG A 574 -18.24 18.66 -38.13
CA ARG A 574 -16.85 18.63 -37.62
C ARG A 574 -16.75 17.83 -36.31
N MET A 575 -17.69 18.02 -35.38
CA MET A 575 -17.71 17.26 -34.13
C MET A 575 -18.01 15.78 -34.38
N GLN A 576 -18.99 15.47 -35.24
CA GLN A 576 -19.35 14.10 -35.60
C GLN A 576 -18.18 13.34 -36.25
N LYS A 577 -17.42 14.00 -37.14
CA LYS A 577 -16.16 13.44 -37.67
C LYS A 577 -15.10 13.23 -36.57
N ARG A 578 -15.00 14.14 -35.60
CA ARG A 578 -14.04 14.02 -34.48
C ARG A 578 -14.40 12.88 -33.52
N VAL A 579 -15.70 12.62 -33.30
CA VAL A 579 -16.19 11.47 -32.54
C VAL A 579 -15.95 10.16 -33.31
N GLN A 580 -16.22 10.12 -34.62
CA GLN A 580 -15.90 8.97 -35.47
C GLN A 580 -14.40 8.67 -35.55
N GLU A 581 -13.55 9.70 -35.61
CA GLU A 581 -12.09 9.58 -35.54
C GLU A 581 -11.62 9.00 -34.19
N LEU A 582 -12.24 9.41 -33.08
CA LEU A 582 -11.94 8.86 -31.75
C LEU A 582 -12.45 7.43 -31.56
N ALA A 583 -13.61 7.08 -32.13
CA ALA A 583 -14.12 5.71 -32.17
C ALA A 583 -13.17 4.80 -32.98
N ARG A 584 -12.79 5.21 -34.19
CA ARG A 584 -11.82 4.47 -35.02
C ARG A 584 -10.45 4.31 -34.35
N ARG A 585 -10.02 5.26 -33.54
CA ARG A 585 -8.78 5.15 -32.74
C ARG A 585 -8.90 4.18 -31.55
N ARG A 586 -10.11 3.94 -31.04
CA ARG A 586 -10.38 2.85 -30.08
C ARG A 586 -10.39 1.49 -30.79
N GLU A 587 -11.08 1.38 -31.92
CA GLU A 587 -11.16 0.14 -32.73
C GLU A 587 -9.77 -0.28 -33.25
N ALA A 588 -9.05 0.60 -33.94
CA ALA A 588 -7.69 0.33 -34.44
C ALA A 588 -6.65 0.12 -33.32
N GLY A 589 -6.94 0.59 -32.10
CA GLY A 589 -6.15 0.29 -30.91
C GLY A 589 -6.42 -1.10 -30.30
N GLY A 590 -7.51 -1.77 -30.70
CA GLY A 590 -7.89 -3.11 -30.24
C GLY A 590 -7.39 -4.25 -31.14
N GLU A 591 -7.33 -4.06 -32.46
CA GLU A 591 -7.03 -5.15 -33.40
C GLU A 591 -5.55 -5.25 -33.83
N ALA A 592 -4.74 -4.21 -33.61
CA ALA A 592 -3.34 -4.15 -34.06
C ALA A 592 -2.34 -5.00 -33.23
N ALA A 593 -2.80 -6.13 -32.67
CA ALA A 593 -2.01 -7.03 -31.83
C ALA A 593 -2.18 -8.54 -32.16
N ALA A 594 -2.79 -8.87 -33.31
CA ALA A 594 -2.91 -10.25 -33.80
C ALA A 594 -2.46 -10.38 -35.26
N SER A 595 -1.67 -11.41 -35.56
CA SER A 595 -1.15 -11.80 -36.89
C SER A 595 -0.30 -10.78 -37.67
N SER A 596 1.02 -11.03 -37.70
CA SER A 596 1.88 -10.75 -38.88
C SER A 596 3.27 -11.35 -38.69
N SER A 597 3.36 -12.68 -38.75
CA SER A 597 4.63 -13.37 -38.98
C SER A 597 5.03 -13.24 -40.45
N PHE A 598 6.11 -12.51 -40.77
CA PHE A 598 6.96 -12.81 -41.93
C PHE A 598 8.33 -12.11 -41.83
N SER A 599 9.39 -12.85 -42.14
CA SER A 599 10.74 -12.33 -42.34
C SER A 599 10.93 -11.87 -43.78
N PRO A 600 11.82 -10.89 -44.04
CA PRO A 600 12.52 -10.79 -45.32
C PRO A 600 14.03 -11.05 -45.16
N THR A 601 14.54 -12.04 -45.87
CA THR A 601 15.98 -12.24 -46.08
C THR A 601 16.53 -11.15 -46.99
N ILE A 602 17.73 -10.63 -46.69
CA ILE A 602 18.57 -9.91 -47.67
C ILE A 602 19.88 -10.69 -47.80
N GLN A 603 20.28 -10.97 -49.05
CA GLN A 603 21.50 -11.73 -49.36
C GLN A 603 22.77 -10.86 -49.28
N PRO A 604 23.93 -11.42 -48.88
CA PRO A 604 25.20 -10.72 -48.90
C PRO A 604 25.83 -10.71 -50.30
N THR A 605 26.41 -9.58 -50.70
CA THR A 605 27.38 -9.51 -51.82
C THR A 605 28.80 -9.69 -51.29
N ALA A 606 29.65 -10.37 -52.06
CA ALA A 606 30.91 -10.93 -51.56
C ALA A 606 32.15 -10.05 -51.82
N SER A 607 33.10 -10.09 -50.89
CA SER A 607 34.52 -9.78 -51.15
C SER A 607 35.45 -10.68 -50.32
N ARG A 608 36.66 -10.91 -50.84
CA ARG A 608 37.72 -11.83 -50.35
C ARG A 608 38.29 -11.32 -48.99
N SER A 609 38.91 -12.13 -48.12
CA SER A 609 39.93 -13.15 -48.39
C SER A 609 40.26 -14.11 -47.23
N SER A 610 41.12 -15.11 -47.53
CA SER A 610 42.13 -15.73 -46.63
C SER A 610 41.71 -16.39 -45.30
N SER A 611 41.37 -17.67 -45.38
CA SER A 611 42.00 -18.80 -44.65
C SER A 611 42.62 -18.56 -43.25
N ASN A 612 42.16 -19.35 -42.26
CA ASN A 612 42.99 -20.50 -41.83
C ASN A 612 42.18 -21.60 -41.11
N ASN A 613 42.67 -22.84 -41.20
CA ASN A 613 42.09 -24.00 -40.51
C ASN A 613 42.59 -24.10 -39.06
N ASN A 614 41.78 -24.71 -38.18
CA ASN A 614 42.20 -25.97 -37.54
C ASN A 614 41.02 -26.72 -36.90
N ARG A 615 40.89 -28.01 -37.25
CA ARG A 615 40.14 -29.00 -36.48
C ARG A 615 41.04 -29.51 -35.34
N VAL A 616 40.46 -29.75 -34.17
CA VAL A 616 40.78 -30.95 -33.37
C VAL A 616 39.45 -31.52 -32.87
N SER A 617 39.33 -32.85 -32.92
CA SER A 617 38.21 -33.62 -32.41
C SER A 617 38.76 -34.76 -31.55
N THR A 618 38.17 -34.98 -30.37
CA THR A 618 38.26 -36.26 -29.65
C THR A 618 36.94 -36.51 -28.91
N ALA A 619 36.65 -37.78 -28.70
CA ALA A 619 35.51 -38.27 -27.92
C ALA A 619 36.05 -38.93 -26.62
N GLU A 620 35.43 -40.03 -26.19
CA GLU A 620 35.71 -40.81 -24.97
C GLU A 620 35.25 -40.10 -23.69
N SER A 621 34.29 -40.57 -22.87
CA SER A 621 33.68 -41.88 -22.56
C SER A 621 34.42 -42.74 -21.54
N LEU A 622 33.84 -42.82 -20.32
CA LEU A 622 33.89 -43.83 -19.25
C LEU A 622 33.00 -43.21 -18.12
N ALA A 623 31.96 -43.81 -17.54
CA ALA A 623 31.68 -45.21 -17.19
C ALA A 623 32.58 -45.71 -16.03
N ASP A 624 32.10 -46.08 -14.84
CA ASP A 624 30.72 -46.05 -14.27
C ASP A 624 30.77 -45.36 -12.87
N SER A 625 30.09 -45.67 -11.75
CA SER A 625 29.13 -46.70 -11.27
C SER A 625 28.50 -46.20 -9.94
N ASP A 626 27.39 -46.70 -9.37
CA ASP A 626 26.42 -47.72 -9.79
C ASP A 626 25.04 -47.49 -9.07
N THR A 627 24.02 -48.26 -9.49
CA THR A 627 22.77 -48.75 -8.81
C THR A 627 22.30 -48.20 -7.43
N GLU A 628 21.02 -48.17 -7.02
CA GLU A 628 19.71 -48.74 -7.44
C GLU A 628 18.59 -47.99 -6.63
N TYR A 629 17.26 -48.14 -6.78
CA TYR A 629 16.38 -49.08 -7.51
C TYR A 629 15.15 -48.33 -8.10
N GLU A 630 14.44 -49.02 -8.99
CA GLU A 630 13.18 -48.72 -9.73
C GLU A 630 11.99 -48.11 -8.96
N ASP A 631 10.82 -47.80 -9.55
CA ASP A 631 10.36 -47.21 -10.84
C ASP A 631 8.81 -47.14 -10.75
N GLY A 632 8.12 -46.41 -11.62
CA GLY A 632 6.67 -46.21 -11.53
C GLY A 632 6.01 -45.49 -12.71
N LEU A 633 6.57 -45.59 -13.92
CA LEU A 633 6.00 -44.97 -15.13
C LEU A 633 4.65 -45.55 -15.56
N LEU A 634 3.63 -44.69 -15.71
CA LEU A 634 2.47 -44.97 -16.56
C LEU A 634 2.02 -43.73 -17.37
N SER A 635 2.63 -43.63 -18.56
CA SER A 635 2.12 -43.02 -19.81
C SER A 635 1.48 -41.61 -19.79
N GLU A 636 2.17 -40.67 -20.43
CA GLU A 636 1.54 -39.53 -21.11
C GLU A 636 0.65 -40.02 -22.27
N GLN A 637 -0.69 -40.07 -22.13
CA GLN A 637 -1.55 -40.31 -23.30
C GLN A 637 -2.99 -39.75 -23.30
N VAL A 638 -3.31 -38.75 -22.46
CA VAL A 638 -4.61 -38.03 -22.53
C VAL A 638 -4.43 -36.51 -22.46
N LEU A 639 -3.77 -35.93 -23.49
CA LEU A 639 -3.64 -34.48 -23.69
C LEU A 639 -3.89 -34.07 -25.16
N LYS A 640 -5.00 -34.56 -25.73
CA LYS A 640 -5.68 -34.03 -26.92
C LYS A 640 -7.19 -34.16 -26.70
N GLU A 641 -7.96 -33.23 -27.28
CA GLU A 641 -9.39 -32.98 -27.03
C GLU A 641 -9.69 -32.22 -25.72
N TYR A 642 -9.57 -30.88 -25.76
CA TYR A 642 -10.49 -29.91 -25.12
C TYR A 642 -10.28 -28.48 -25.67
N GLU A 643 -10.22 -28.35 -26.99
CA GLU A 643 -10.64 -27.13 -27.69
C GLU A 643 -11.94 -27.46 -28.42
N VAL A 644 -12.99 -26.62 -28.22
CA VAL A 644 -14.15 -26.35 -29.10
C VAL A 644 -15.38 -25.97 -28.26
N TRP A 645 -15.59 -24.64 -28.10
CA TRP A 645 -16.87 -23.98 -27.78
C TRP A 645 -17.57 -24.38 -26.44
N SER A 646 -18.57 -23.69 -25.90
CA SER A 646 -19.37 -22.53 -26.32
C SER A 646 -19.78 -21.68 -25.11
N THR A 647 -19.89 -20.35 -25.27
CA THR A 647 -20.90 -19.56 -24.51
C THR A 647 -22.30 -19.89 -25.05
N PRO A 648 -23.35 -19.87 -24.21
CA PRO A 648 -24.18 -18.66 -24.16
C PRO A 648 -24.64 -18.26 -22.74
N ASP A 649 -25.22 -17.05 -22.68
CA ASP A 649 -25.94 -16.38 -21.58
C ASP A 649 -25.19 -16.18 -20.24
#